data_AF-A0A7W5DMK2-F1
#
_entry.id   AF-A0A7W5DMK2-F1
#
_cell.length_a   1.000
_cell.length_b   1.000
_cell.length_c   1.000
_cell.angle_alpha   90.00
_cell.angle_beta   90.00
_cell.angle_gamma   90.00
#
_symmetry.space_group_name_H-M   'P 1'
#
loop_
_entity.id
_entity.type
_entity.pdbx_description
1 polymer ?
#
loop_
_entity_poly.entity_id
_entity_poly.type
_entity_poly.pdbx_seq_one_letter_code
_entity_poly.pdbx_strand_id
1 'polypeptide(L)'
;MPDPSEHLPADHPLLALLQRHERVLVAGVPGSGKTTLIRATAASLAARGQACHCLSADPGLPAVGPPGAACLGRWQAEGWQLEALAALATLDAARFRLPLVQAVQRLAEQAPAGPLLLDSPGVVRGAAGAELLPALAEAGSVSALLVLATEDAPFPLQEECRALHLETLTLAPDPRARPPGKAQRRERRRDDWNAWLATARETEFSLAELALIGAAPPRCAPDAWARRQVGLLDARGDTLGLGEIVALEGNQLRVRTPAPTGRPHTLVVRDACRDLNGQLVTARPSSPARATAQPDATAALVESRDGTPPQANLGAFTATLVNGVFGDPLLHLRLRHQSRSLLFDLGDPGRLSARLAHQVSDVFISHAHFDHIGGFPWLLRSRIGDYPTCRVFGPPGLADHLQGLVRGILWDRVGDKAPRFEVGELHGERLLRWRIVAGKARPAPLPERAAPDGLLHHELGFRVRATTLDHGTPVLAFALEPDRQVAVRKEQLGAHGWPPGPWLGELKRRVLAGESEAQVRLPDGTARGASELAGLLLMIRPGERLVYATDLGDTAENRHRLVALARDARLLFCEAPFLEAEADQARRTGHLTARACGEIAAAAGVARLVPFHFSRRHVSDPAQLHDEIRQAFPDEPAGTDETG
;
A
#
# COMPACT_ATOMS: atom_id res chain seq x y z
N MET A 1 8.39 -13.90 36.15
CA MET A 1 9.36 -14.40 35.15
C MET A 1 9.52 -15.89 35.41
N PRO A 2 9.53 -16.78 34.39
CA PRO A 2 9.75 -18.20 34.66
C PRO A 2 11.22 -18.45 35.04
N ASP A 3 11.41 -19.50 35.83
CA ASP A 3 12.65 -19.90 36.52
C ASP A 3 13.84 -20.07 35.54
N PRO A 4 14.99 -19.41 35.76
CA PRO A 4 16.15 -19.49 34.88
C PRO A 4 16.93 -20.83 34.94
N SER A 5 16.44 -21.83 35.68
CA SER A 5 17.20 -23.01 36.11
C SER A 5 16.77 -24.37 35.51
N GLU A 6 15.82 -24.42 34.57
CA GLU A 6 15.40 -25.71 34.01
C GLU A 6 16.40 -26.25 32.98
N HIS A 7 17.38 -27.00 33.46
CA HIS A 7 18.14 -27.93 32.65
C HIS A 7 17.20 -28.99 32.05
N LEU A 8 17.40 -29.30 30.78
CA LEU A 8 16.78 -30.46 30.16
C LEU A 8 17.29 -31.76 30.82
N PRO A 9 16.42 -32.78 31.02
CA PRO A 9 16.80 -34.12 31.45
C PRO A 9 17.94 -34.70 30.63
N ALA A 10 18.76 -35.56 31.23
CA ALA A 10 19.93 -36.14 30.55
C ALA A 10 19.57 -36.95 29.28
N ASP A 11 18.38 -37.55 29.28
CA ASP A 11 17.78 -38.35 28.22
C ASP A 11 16.88 -37.53 27.27
N HIS A 12 16.86 -36.19 27.38
CA HIS A 12 15.98 -35.37 26.55
C HIS A 12 16.31 -35.56 25.04
N PRO A 13 15.31 -35.83 24.18
CA PRO A 13 15.53 -36.19 22.76
C PRO A 13 16.35 -35.19 21.96
N LEU A 14 16.21 -33.89 22.24
CA LEU A 14 17.00 -32.84 21.59
C LEU A 14 18.51 -32.97 21.87
N LEU A 15 18.91 -33.41 23.06
CA LEU A 15 20.32 -33.63 23.39
C LEU A 15 20.89 -34.81 22.60
N ALA A 16 20.10 -35.88 22.44
CA ALA A 16 20.46 -37.02 21.60
C ALA A 16 20.52 -36.66 20.10
N LEU A 17 19.69 -35.72 19.64
CA LEU A 17 19.76 -35.19 18.28
C LEU A 17 21.07 -34.40 18.07
N LEU A 18 21.46 -33.55 19.03
CA LEU A 18 22.69 -32.75 18.96
C LEU A 18 23.99 -33.56 19.07
N GLN A 19 23.93 -34.80 19.56
CA GLN A 19 25.06 -35.73 19.50
C GLN A 19 25.32 -36.26 18.08
N ARG A 20 24.29 -36.26 17.22
CA ARG A 20 24.35 -36.78 15.84
C ARG A 20 24.44 -35.66 14.79
N HIS A 21 23.95 -34.48 15.14
CA HIS A 21 23.84 -33.34 14.26
C HIS A 21 24.36 -32.08 14.95
N GLU A 22 25.45 -31.51 14.43
CA GLU A 22 26.01 -30.27 15.00
C GLU A 22 25.10 -29.06 14.76
N ARG A 23 24.33 -29.05 13.66
CA ARG A 23 23.51 -27.91 13.25
C ARG A 23 22.05 -28.30 13.16
N VAL A 24 21.23 -27.74 14.05
CA VAL A 24 19.79 -28.07 14.16
C VAL A 24 18.95 -26.81 14.00
N LEU A 25 18.01 -26.82 13.05
CA LEU A 25 17.00 -25.78 12.89
C LEU A 25 15.83 -26.03 13.84
N VAL A 26 15.46 -25.03 14.64
CA VAL A 26 14.32 -25.11 15.57
C VAL A 26 13.14 -24.34 14.98
N ALA A 27 12.08 -25.05 14.61
CA ALA A 27 10.87 -24.55 13.97
C ALA A 27 9.62 -24.72 14.84
N GLY A 28 8.66 -23.82 14.70
CA GLY A 28 7.45 -23.83 15.52
C GLY A 28 6.67 -22.52 15.46
N VAL A 29 5.37 -22.61 15.71
CA VAL A 29 4.45 -21.45 15.71
C VAL A 29 4.87 -20.37 16.73
N PRO A 30 4.47 -19.10 16.55
CA PRO A 30 4.73 -18.06 17.54
C PRO A 30 4.26 -18.46 18.93
N GLY A 31 5.15 -18.38 19.93
CA GLY A 31 4.82 -18.74 21.31
C GLY A 31 4.93 -20.23 21.64
N SER A 32 5.41 -21.09 20.74
CA SER A 32 5.64 -22.52 21.02
C SER A 32 6.80 -22.81 21.99
N GLY A 33 7.54 -21.79 22.44
CA GLY A 33 8.65 -21.95 23.38
C GLY A 33 10.03 -22.20 22.76
N LYS A 34 10.21 -22.03 21.43
CA LYS A 34 11.49 -22.24 20.72
C LYS A 34 12.70 -21.67 21.45
N THR A 35 12.72 -20.35 21.66
CA THR A 35 13.82 -19.64 22.30
C THR A 35 14.08 -20.12 23.73
N THR A 36 13.03 -20.49 24.47
CA THR A 36 13.16 -21.04 25.83
C THR A 36 13.80 -22.43 25.79
N LEU A 37 13.39 -23.30 24.86
CA LEU A 37 13.97 -24.62 24.67
C LEU A 37 15.45 -24.53 24.26
N ILE A 38 15.79 -23.60 23.35
CA ILE A 38 17.17 -23.33 22.94
C ILE A 38 18.02 -22.92 24.15
N ARG A 39 17.48 -22.03 25.01
CA ARG A 39 18.15 -21.62 26.25
C ARG A 39 18.38 -22.78 27.21
N ALA A 40 17.35 -23.59 27.48
CA ALA A 40 17.45 -24.77 28.35
C ALA A 40 18.48 -25.79 27.81
N THR A 41 18.50 -25.98 26.49
CA THR A 41 19.46 -26.86 25.82
C THR A 41 20.89 -26.35 25.99
N ALA A 42 21.11 -25.06 25.78
CA ALA A 42 22.43 -24.44 25.95
C ALA A 42 22.92 -24.55 27.39
N ALA A 43 22.06 -24.29 28.38
CA ALA A 43 22.38 -24.46 29.79
C ALA A 43 22.76 -25.91 30.13
N SER A 44 22.03 -26.90 29.60
CA SER A 44 22.35 -28.33 29.79
C SER A 44 23.65 -28.77 29.12
N LEU A 45 23.99 -28.22 27.95
CA LEU A 45 25.28 -28.50 27.29
C LEU A 45 26.44 -27.85 28.05
N ALA A 46 26.26 -26.62 28.53
CA ALA A 46 27.26 -25.92 29.31
C ALA A 46 27.56 -26.64 30.65
N ALA A 47 26.54 -27.18 31.31
CA ALA A 47 26.71 -28.01 32.52
C ALA A 47 27.55 -29.28 32.27
N ARG A 48 27.68 -29.71 31.01
CA ARG A 48 28.52 -30.85 30.58
C ARG A 48 29.87 -30.40 30.01
N GLY A 49 30.23 -29.13 30.14
CA GLY A 49 31.46 -28.57 29.60
C GLY A 49 31.46 -28.40 28.07
N GLN A 50 30.30 -28.46 27.41
CA GLN A 50 30.17 -28.30 25.96
C GLN A 50 29.76 -26.88 25.60
N ALA A 51 30.44 -26.27 24.63
CA ALA A 51 30.04 -24.99 24.08
C ALA A 51 28.78 -25.16 23.21
N CYS A 52 27.88 -24.17 23.28
CA CYS A 52 26.68 -24.12 22.46
C CYS A 52 26.52 -22.73 21.86
N HIS A 53 26.25 -22.68 20.56
CA HIS A 53 25.96 -21.46 19.83
C HIS A 53 24.48 -21.41 19.45
N CYS A 54 23.94 -20.20 19.40
CA CYS A 54 22.61 -19.91 18.88
C CYS A 54 22.74 -18.90 17.75
N LEU A 55 22.21 -19.25 16.59
CA LEU A 55 22.01 -18.32 15.50
C LEU A 55 20.53 -17.91 15.50
N SER A 56 20.23 -16.68 15.89
CA SER A 56 18.86 -16.19 15.94
C SER A 56 18.49 -15.50 14.63
N ALA A 57 17.48 -16.06 13.93
CA ALA A 57 16.93 -15.53 12.69
C ALA A 57 15.61 -14.75 12.90
N ASP A 58 15.25 -14.42 14.15
CA ASP A 58 14.11 -13.54 14.46
C ASP A 58 14.60 -12.10 14.70
N PRO A 59 14.52 -11.20 13.70
CA PRO A 59 14.96 -9.83 13.88
C PRO A 59 14.02 -9.01 14.77
N GLY A 60 12.84 -9.53 15.09
CA GLY A 60 11.87 -8.86 15.94
C GLY A 60 12.16 -9.05 17.42
N LEU A 61 12.46 -10.27 17.85
CA LEU A 61 12.80 -10.60 19.24
C LEU A 61 13.88 -11.67 19.25
N PRO A 62 15.12 -11.31 18.91
CA PRO A 62 16.19 -12.29 18.82
C PRO A 62 16.49 -12.90 20.19
N ALA A 63 16.98 -14.13 20.19
CA ALA A 63 17.38 -14.85 21.39
C ALA A 63 18.58 -14.18 22.09
N VAL A 64 19.43 -13.51 21.30
CA VAL A 64 20.67 -12.83 21.69
C VAL A 64 20.84 -11.58 20.84
N GLY A 65 21.40 -10.52 21.42
CA GLY A 65 21.68 -9.26 20.72
C GLY A 65 20.45 -8.36 20.50
N PRO A 66 20.61 -7.27 19.73
CA PRO A 66 19.58 -6.26 19.58
C PRO A 66 18.49 -6.64 18.56
N PRO A 67 17.24 -6.19 18.74
CA PRO A 67 16.23 -6.22 17.68
C PRO A 67 16.69 -5.45 16.45
N GLY A 68 16.32 -5.92 15.26
CA GLY A 68 16.76 -5.37 13.98
C GLY A 68 17.94 -6.09 13.34
N ALA A 69 18.39 -7.21 13.91
CA ALA A 69 19.53 -7.99 13.42
C ALA A 69 19.25 -9.49 13.46
N ALA A 70 20.00 -10.24 12.66
CA ALA A 70 20.26 -11.65 12.94
C ALA A 70 21.53 -11.72 13.79
N CYS A 71 21.58 -12.64 14.76
CA CYS A 71 22.61 -12.62 15.79
C CYS A 71 23.18 -14.02 16.02
N LEU A 72 24.50 -14.13 16.07
CA LEU A 72 25.22 -15.31 16.53
C LEU A 72 25.68 -15.06 17.97
N GLY A 73 25.25 -15.92 18.87
CA GLY A 73 25.66 -15.88 20.27
C GLY A 73 26.21 -17.21 20.75
N ARG A 74 27.09 -17.12 21.74
CA ARG A 74 27.64 -18.26 22.47
C ARG A 74 27.12 -18.26 23.89
N TRP A 75 26.76 -19.44 24.39
CA TRP A 75 26.40 -19.57 25.79
C TRP A 75 27.63 -19.48 26.69
N GLN A 76 27.62 -18.56 27.65
CA GLN A 76 28.68 -18.40 28.65
C GLN A 76 28.09 -18.10 30.03
N ALA A 77 28.66 -18.73 31.07
CA ALA A 77 28.11 -18.74 32.42
C ALA A 77 26.63 -19.16 32.43
N GLU A 78 25.71 -18.22 32.59
CA GLU A 78 24.26 -18.45 32.68
C GLU A 78 23.45 -17.69 31.60
N GLY A 79 24.11 -17.20 30.54
CA GLY A 79 23.46 -16.40 29.51
C GLY A 79 24.13 -16.42 28.14
N TRP A 80 23.45 -15.80 27.17
CA TRP A 80 23.98 -15.61 25.82
C TRP A 80 24.93 -14.41 25.77
N GLN A 81 26.14 -14.63 25.27
CA GLN A 81 27.05 -13.58 24.84
C GLN A 81 26.98 -13.43 23.32
N LEU A 82 26.77 -12.20 22.84
CA LEU A 82 26.78 -11.89 21.41
C LEU A 82 28.22 -11.98 20.87
N GLU A 83 28.45 -12.77 19.83
CA GLU A 83 29.76 -12.90 19.16
C GLU A 83 29.77 -12.14 17.83
N ALA A 84 28.71 -12.26 17.04
CA ALA A 84 28.56 -11.57 15.77
C ALA A 84 27.09 -11.20 15.52
N LEU A 85 26.87 -10.16 14.72
CA LEU A 85 25.53 -9.75 14.29
C LEU A 85 25.55 -9.31 12.83
N ALA A 86 24.43 -9.47 12.16
CA ALA A 86 24.19 -8.96 10.82
C ALA A 86 23.04 -7.94 10.86
N ALA A 87 23.35 -6.67 10.56
CA ALA A 87 22.38 -5.59 10.62
C ALA A 87 21.31 -5.75 9.51
N LEU A 88 20.05 -5.88 9.93
CA LEU A 88 18.90 -5.99 9.02
C LEU A 88 18.06 -4.72 8.98
N ALA A 89 18.04 -3.92 10.05
CA ALA A 89 17.25 -2.69 10.18
C ALA A 89 15.73 -2.90 9.92
N THR A 90 15.21 -4.09 10.21
CA THR A 90 13.78 -4.43 10.13
C THR A 90 13.38 -5.30 11.31
N LEU A 91 12.11 -5.27 11.72
CA LEU A 91 11.55 -6.15 12.76
C LEU A 91 10.68 -7.28 12.16
N ASP A 92 10.63 -7.39 10.83
CA ASP A 92 9.76 -8.28 10.08
C ASP A 92 10.58 -9.25 9.20
N ALA A 93 10.66 -10.51 9.64
CA ALA A 93 11.35 -11.58 8.93
C ALA A 93 10.70 -11.94 7.57
N ALA A 94 9.40 -11.67 7.38
CA ALA A 94 8.70 -12.00 6.14
C ALA A 94 9.00 -10.99 5.02
N ARG A 95 9.09 -9.70 5.40
CA ARG A 95 9.22 -8.60 4.43
C ARG A 95 10.60 -8.54 3.77
N PHE A 96 11.67 -8.80 4.52
CA PHE A 96 13.05 -8.78 4.03
C PHE A 96 13.71 -10.15 4.15
N ARG A 97 13.02 -11.18 3.64
CA ARG A 97 13.44 -12.59 3.73
C ARG A 97 14.80 -12.88 3.08
N LEU A 98 15.06 -12.37 1.87
CA LEU A 98 16.35 -12.61 1.21
C LEU A 98 17.54 -12.01 2.01
N PRO A 99 17.48 -10.73 2.46
CA PRO A 99 18.51 -10.21 3.37
C PRO A 99 18.68 -10.99 4.66
N LEU A 100 17.59 -11.51 5.26
CA LEU A 100 17.66 -12.34 6.45
C LEU A 100 18.38 -13.67 6.15
N VAL A 101 18.06 -14.34 5.05
CA VAL A 101 18.71 -15.59 4.63
C VAL A 101 20.20 -15.37 4.38
N GLN A 102 20.57 -14.30 3.68
CA GLN A 102 21.98 -13.93 3.45
C GLN A 102 22.73 -13.58 4.75
N ALA A 103 22.05 -12.96 5.71
CA ALA A 103 22.60 -12.70 7.04
C ALA A 103 22.86 -13.99 7.81
N VAL A 104 21.90 -14.93 7.79
CA VAL A 104 22.03 -16.25 8.42
C VAL A 104 23.16 -17.04 7.79
N GLN A 105 23.28 -17.04 6.46
CA GLN A 105 24.38 -17.74 5.77
C GLN A 105 25.75 -17.26 6.25
N ARG A 106 25.99 -15.94 6.23
CA ARG A 106 27.28 -15.37 6.64
C ARG A 106 27.60 -15.65 8.11
N LEU A 107 26.60 -15.54 8.99
CA LEU A 107 26.80 -15.84 10.42
C LEU A 107 27.03 -17.33 10.68
N ALA A 108 26.38 -18.22 9.90
CA ALA A 108 26.60 -19.66 9.99
C ALA A 108 28.00 -20.08 9.50
N GLU A 109 28.57 -19.37 8.52
CA GLU A 109 29.95 -19.54 8.06
C GLU A 109 30.97 -19.07 9.11
N GLN A 110 30.62 -18.07 9.93
CA GLN A 110 31.45 -17.57 11.03
C GLN A 110 31.34 -18.40 12.32
N ALA A 111 30.28 -19.23 12.45
CA ALA A 111 30.03 -20.01 13.64
C ALA A 111 31.15 -21.06 13.86
N PRO A 112 31.74 -21.15 15.07
CA PRO A 112 32.72 -22.17 15.40
C PRO A 112 32.14 -23.59 15.25
N ALA A 113 33.04 -24.57 15.13
CA ALA A 113 32.64 -25.97 15.16
C ALA A 113 31.95 -26.34 16.49
N GLY A 114 30.99 -27.27 16.41
CA GLY A 114 30.20 -27.73 17.55
C GLY A 114 28.71 -27.36 17.48
N PRO A 115 27.94 -27.65 18.55
CA PRO A 115 26.49 -27.49 18.55
C PRO A 115 26.02 -26.06 18.26
N LEU A 116 25.26 -25.90 17.18
CA LEU A 116 24.61 -24.68 16.72
C LEU A 116 23.10 -24.89 16.59
N LEU A 117 22.34 -24.13 17.35
CA LEU A 117 20.88 -24.08 17.27
C LEU A 117 20.44 -22.85 16.46
N LEU A 118 19.77 -23.08 15.34
CA LEU A 118 19.20 -22.01 14.51
C LEU A 118 17.76 -21.73 14.97
N ASP A 119 17.52 -20.58 15.62
CA ASP A 119 16.19 -20.16 16.07
C ASP A 119 15.43 -19.50 14.91
N SER A 120 14.43 -20.19 14.39
CA SER A 120 13.60 -19.66 13.29
C SER A 120 12.63 -18.57 13.77
N PRO A 121 12.28 -17.60 12.90
CA PRO A 121 11.23 -16.66 13.19
C PRO A 121 9.85 -17.34 13.23
N GLY A 122 8.88 -16.73 13.91
CA GLY A 122 7.51 -17.23 13.99
C GLY A 122 6.68 -17.15 12.69
N VAL A 123 7.31 -16.97 11.52
CA VAL A 123 6.64 -16.83 10.22
C VAL A 123 6.44 -18.21 9.61
N VAL A 124 5.25 -18.78 9.80
CA VAL A 124 4.94 -20.18 9.47
C VAL A 124 3.71 -20.33 8.55
N ARG A 125 3.26 -19.25 7.90
CA ARG A 125 2.08 -19.26 7.03
C ARG A 125 2.33 -18.48 5.74
N GLY A 126 1.65 -18.90 4.68
CA GLY A 126 1.71 -18.26 3.36
C GLY A 126 3.09 -18.37 2.71
N ALA A 127 3.28 -17.67 1.58
CA ALA A 127 4.52 -17.70 0.81
C ALA A 127 5.76 -17.36 1.64
N ALA A 128 5.65 -16.41 2.57
CA ALA A 128 6.77 -16.04 3.43
C ALA A 128 7.25 -17.18 4.33
N GLY A 129 6.34 -18.00 4.89
CA GLY A 129 6.74 -19.17 5.68
C GLY A 129 7.30 -20.30 4.82
N ALA A 130 6.61 -20.59 3.70
CA ALA A 130 6.99 -21.64 2.77
C ALA A 130 8.37 -21.41 2.11
N GLU A 131 8.72 -20.15 1.84
CA GLU A 131 10.04 -19.80 1.30
C GLU A 131 11.12 -19.72 2.37
N LEU A 132 10.80 -19.21 3.57
CA LEU A 132 11.81 -18.89 4.57
C LEU A 132 12.34 -20.13 5.30
N LEU A 133 11.49 -21.12 5.61
CA LEU A 133 11.94 -22.31 6.33
C LEU A 133 13.01 -23.10 5.55
N PRO A 134 12.80 -23.45 4.26
CA PRO A 134 13.83 -24.16 3.50
C PRO A 134 15.08 -23.32 3.27
N ALA A 135 14.92 -22.02 2.98
CA ALA A 135 16.04 -21.13 2.75
C ALA A 135 16.91 -20.95 4.01
N LEU A 136 16.32 -20.90 5.20
CA LEU A 136 17.06 -20.87 6.46
C LEU A 136 17.78 -22.19 6.74
N ALA A 137 17.16 -23.33 6.40
CA ALA A 137 17.80 -24.63 6.55
C ALA A 137 19.07 -24.72 5.69
N GLU A 138 18.97 -24.33 4.42
CA GLU A 138 20.10 -24.28 3.49
C GLU A 138 21.18 -23.29 3.94
N ALA A 139 20.79 -22.05 4.24
CA ALA A 139 21.72 -20.99 4.66
C ALA A 139 22.44 -21.34 5.97
N GLY A 140 21.76 -21.98 6.94
CA GLY A 140 22.38 -22.45 8.17
C GLY A 140 23.23 -23.70 8.00
N SER A 141 23.22 -24.32 6.81
CA SER A 141 23.75 -25.66 6.54
C SER A 141 23.31 -26.67 7.60
N VAL A 142 22.01 -26.66 7.92
CA VAL A 142 21.47 -27.50 8.99
C VAL A 142 21.34 -28.95 8.54
N SER A 143 21.64 -29.88 9.45
CA SER A 143 21.62 -31.32 9.17
C SER A 143 20.43 -32.04 9.83
N ALA A 144 19.69 -31.36 10.70
CA ALA A 144 18.47 -31.88 11.31
C ALA A 144 17.48 -30.75 11.63
N LEU A 145 16.21 -31.13 11.79
CA LEU A 145 15.10 -30.25 12.09
C LEU A 145 14.44 -30.64 13.41
N LEU A 146 14.20 -29.67 14.27
CA LEU A 146 13.36 -29.80 15.45
C LEU A 146 12.06 -29.01 15.24
N VAL A 147 10.91 -29.68 15.30
CA VAL A 147 9.60 -29.05 15.14
C VAL A 147 8.82 -29.09 16.45
N LEU A 148 8.37 -27.93 16.92
CA LEU A 148 7.47 -27.81 18.07
C LEU A 148 6.01 -27.80 17.61
N ALA A 149 5.33 -28.94 17.76
CA ALA A 149 3.94 -29.15 17.36
C ALA A 149 3.28 -30.28 18.18
N THR A 150 1.95 -30.33 18.19
CA THR A 150 1.18 -31.44 18.78
C THR A 150 0.44 -32.20 17.69
N GLU A 151 -0.03 -33.41 17.99
CA GLU A 151 -0.87 -34.18 17.05
C GLU A 151 -2.15 -33.43 16.68
N ASP A 152 -2.79 -32.77 17.65
CA ASP A 152 -4.01 -31.98 17.44
C ASP A 152 -3.77 -30.65 16.70
N ALA A 153 -2.53 -30.17 16.65
CA ALA A 153 -2.15 -28.91 16.03
C ALA A 153 -0.87 -29.08 15.22
N PRO A 154 -0.96 -29.70 14.02
CA PRO A 154 0.18 -29.96 13.18
C PRO A 154 0.90 -28.66 12.79
N PHE A 155 2.23 -28.75 12.66
CA PHE A 155 3.04 -27.64 12.16
C PHE A 155 2.60 -27.26 10.73
N PRO A 156 2.33 -25.97 10.40
CA PRO A 156 1.72 -25.63 9.12
C PRO A 156 2.56 -25.90 7.86
N LEU A 157 3.89 -26.06 8.00
CA LEU A 157 4.83 -26.23 6.89
C LEU A 157 5.32 -27.68 6.75
N GLN A 158 4.41 -28.66 6.89
CA GLN A 158 4.79 -30.08 6.91
C GLN A 158 5.42 -30.54 5.61
N GLU A 159 4.91 -30.09 4.46
CA GLU A 159 5.41 -30.49 3.16
C GLU A 159 6.80 -29.90 2.91
N GLU A 160 7.05 -28.66 3.33
CA GLU A 160 8.38 -28.05 3.29
C GLU A 160 9.37 -28.78 4.20
N CYS A 161 8.95 -29.18 5.41
CA CYS A 161 9.78 -30.02 6.27
C CYS A 161 10.13 -31.36 5.61
N ARG A 162 9.16 -32.02 4.96
CA ARG A 162 9.39 -33.29 4.24
C ARG A 162 10.34 -33.12 3.05
N ALA A 163 10.19 -32.02 2.30
CA ALA A 163 11.01 -31.73 1.13
C ALA A 163 12.49 -31.48 1.46
N LEU A 164 12.81 -31.12 2.70
CA LEU A 164 14.20 -30.94 3.14
C LEU A 164 14.97 -32.26 3.28
N HIS A 165 14.28 -33.40 3.40
CA HIS A 165 14.89 -34.72 3.59
C HIS A 165 15.88 -34.79 4.78
N LEU A 166 15.65 -33.98 5.81
CA LEU A 166 16.45 -33.96 7.04
C LEU A 166 15.83 -34.85 8.13
N GLU A 167 16.68 -35.36 9.03
CA GLU A 167 16.18 -36.01 10.24
C GLU A 167 15.33 -34.99 11.03
N THR A 168 14.06 -35.34 11.27
CA THR A 168 13.10 -34.44 11.90
C THR A 168 12.63 -35.02 13.23
N LEU A 169 12.89 -34.29 14.31
CA LEU A 169 12.36 -34.57 15.65
C LEU A 169 11.17 -33.65 15.91
N THR A 170 10.01 -34.22 16.25
CA THR A 170 8.83 -33.44 16.66
C THR A 170 8.65 -33.54 18.17
N LEU A 171 8.53 -32.40 18.85
CA LEU A 171 8.26 -32.32 20.29
C LEU A 171 6.99 -31.50 20.55
N ALA A 172 6.23 -31.90 21.57
CA ALA A 172 5.13 -31.09 22.06
C ALA A 172 5.67 -29.79 22.71
N PRO A 173 5.07 -28.62 22.41
CA PRO A 173 5.38 -27.38 23.14
C PRO A 173 5.12 -27.53 24.65
N ASP A 174 5.94 -26.89 25.48
CA ASP A 174 5.71 -26.86 26.94
C ASP A 174 4.31 -26.29 27.24
N PRO A 175 3.51 -26.91 28.13
CA PRO A 175 2.16 -26.43 28.47
C PRO A 175 2.12 -24.98 29.00
N ARG A 176 3.21 -24.48 29.56
CA ARG A 176 3.40 -23.11 30.05
C ARG A 176 3.80 -22.15 28.93
N ALA A 177 4.20 -22.65 27.77
CA ALA A 177 4.53 -21.82 26.62
C ALA A 177 3.28 -21.04 26.17
N ARG A 178 3.43 -19.72 26.14
CA ARG A 178 2.39 -18.79 25.71
C ARG A 178 3.04 -17.74 24.82
N PRO A 179 2.36 -17.27 23.76
CA PRO A 179 2.86 -16.16 22.99
C PRO A 179 2.94 -14.92 23.89
N PRO A 180 4.10 -14.24 23.98
CA PRO A 180 4.17 -13.00 24.73
C PRO A 180 3.16 -12.01 24.13
N GLY A 181 2.36 -11.40 25.00
CA GLY A 181 1.33 -10.44 24.61
C GLY A 181 1.92 -9.32 23.74
N LYS A 182 1.10 -8.69 22.90
CA LYS A 182 1.59 -7.61 22.00
C LYS A 182 2.28 -6.49 22.78
N ALA A 183 1.82 -6.15 23.98
CA ALA A 183 2.43 -5.16 24.85
C ALA A 183 3.80 -5.61 25.37
N GLN A 184 3.87 -6.82 25.96
CA GLN A 184 5.11 -7.38 26.50
C GLN A 184 6.20 -7.54 25.43
N ARG A 185 5.83 -7.89 24.19
CA ARG A 185 6.78 -7.93 23.07
C ARG A 185 7.36 -6.56 22.72
N ARG A 186 6.53 -5.50 22.76
CA ARG A 186 6.98 -4.13 22.48
C ARG A 186 7.92 -3.63 23.58
N GLU A 187 7.54 -3.86 24.83
CA GLU A 187 8.35 -3.53 26.00
C GLU A 187 9.72 -4.21 25.95
N ARG A 188 9.76 -5.52 25.75
CA ARG A 188 11.03 -6.25 25.64
C ARG A 188 11.91 -5.72 24.50
N ARG A 189 11.34 -5.45 23.32
CA ARG A 189 12.08 -4.83 22.20
C ARG A 189 12.66 -3.47 22.54
N ARG A 190 11.89 -2.62 23.22
CA ARG A 190 12.36 -1.30 23.67
C ARG A 190 13.54 -1.47 24.63
N ASP A 191 13.40 -2.36 25.61
CA ASP A 191 14.39 -2.52 26.67
C ASP A 191 15.70 -3.12 26.11
N ASP A 192 15.60 -4.15 25.24
CA ASP A 192 16.75 -4.75 24.56
C ASP A 192 17.47 -3.72 23.65
N TRP A 193 16.71 -2.88 22.93
CA TRP A 193 17.28 -1.81 22.09
C TRP A 193 17.92 -0.69 22.90
N ASN A 194 17.33 -0.31 24.04
CA ASN A 194 17.92 0.66 24.96
C ASN A 194 19.21 0.15 25.57
N ALA A 195 19.24 -1.13 25.98
CA ALA A 195 20.43 -1.77 26.52
C ALA A 195 21.56 -1.80 25.47
N TRP A 196 21.23 -2.12 24.21
CA TRP A 196 22.19 -2.08 23.10
C TRP A 196 22.79 -0.69 22.87
N LEU A 197 21.97 0.35 22.91
CA LEU A 197 22.43 1.73 22.69
C LEU A 197 23.03 2.38 23.94
N ALA A 198 23.10 1.70 25.09
CA ALA A 198 23.59 2.29 26.34
C ALA A 198 25.05 2.77 26.25
N THR A 199 25.88 2.11 25.43
CA THR A 199 27.28 2.48 25.18
C THR A 199 27.49 3.22 23.86
N ALA A 200 26.40 3.61 23.18
CA ALA A 200 26.48 4.25 21.87
C ALA A 200 26.96 5.70 21.95
N ARG A 201 27.71 6.12 20.94
CA ARG A 201 28.14 7.51 20.74
C ARG A 201 27.62 8.04 19.42
N GLU A 202 27.47 9.34 19.33
CA GLU A 202 27.13 10.00 18.07
C GLU A 202 28.37 10.13 17.20
N THR A 203 28.26 9.67 15.97
CA THR A 203 29.31 9.74 14.94
C THR A 203 28.69 10.33 13.69
N GLU A 204 29.43 11.20 13.00
CA GLU A 204 28.98 11.82 11.76
C GLU A 204 29.59 11.12 10.54
N PHE A 205 28.76 10.97 9.51
CA PHE A 205 29.13 10.35 8.24
C PHE A 205 28.66 11.21 7.08
N SER A 206 29.50 11.33 6.04
CA SER A 206 29.09 11.90 4.77
C SER A 206 28.27 10.89 3.98
N LEU A 207 26.97 11.16 3.77
CA LEU A 207 26.06 10.27 3.04
C LEU A 207 26.41 10.15 1.54
N ALA A 208 27.23 11.05 1.00
CA ALA A 208 27.71 10.95 -0.39
C ALA A 208 28.85 9.94 -0.55
N GLU A 209 29.56 9.64 0.53
CA GLU A 209 30.68 8.67 0.53
C GLU A 209 30.23 7.23 0.80
N LEU A 210 28.95 7.04 1.14
CA LEU A 210 28.39 5.75 1.52
C LEU A 210 27.39 5.25 0.48
N ALA A 211 27.50 3.97 0.12
CA ALA A 211 26.46 3.30 -0.64
C ALA A 211 25.22 3.09 0.23
N LEU A 212 24.06 3.58 -0.21
CA LEU A 212 22.81 3.46 0.53
C LEU A 212 21.98 2.30 -0.03
N ILE A 213 21.69 1.29 0.79
CA ILE A 213 20.90 0.12 0.40
C ILE A 213 19.72 -0.12 1.35
N GLY A 214 18.72 -0.87 0.85
CA GLY A 214 17.49 -1.18 1.60
C GLY A 214 16.30 -0.35 1.11
N ALA A 215 15.48 0.09 2.06
CA ALA A 215 14.27 0.89 1.82
C ALA A 215 14.40 2.24 2.56
N ALA A 216 15.53 2.91 2.35
CA ALA A 216 15.84 4.19 2.99
C ALA A 216 14.85 5.28 2.56
N PRO A 217 14.54 6.25 3.43
CA PRO A 217 13.79 7.43 3.03
C PRO A 217 14.51 8.21 1.93
N PRO A 218 13.78 8.98 1.12
CA PRO A 218 14.42 9.89 0.18
C PRO A 218 15.19 10.99 0.93
N ARG A 219 16.32 11.41 0.36
CA ARG A 219 17.23 12.40 0.97
C ARG A 219 16.57 13.78 1.16
N CYS A 220 15.58 14.11 0.32
CA CYS A 220 14.80 15.35 0.44
C CYS A 220 13.80 15.37 1.61
N ALA A 221 13.70 14.30 2.41
CA ALA A 221 12.84 14.21 3.58
C ALA A 221 13.68 13.92 4.84
N PRO A 222 14.53 14.85 5.32
CA PRO A 222 15.46 14.61 6.42
C PRO A 222 14.77 14.14 7.71
N ASP A 223 13.57 14.62 8.00
CA ASP A 223 12.78 14.19 9.17
C ASP A 223 12.39 12.71 9.13
N ALA A 224 12.28 12.12 7.94
CA ALA A 224 11.93 10.71 7.76
C ALA A 224 13.10 9.78 8.08
N TRP A 225 14.34 10.30 8.15
CA TRP A 225 15.55 9.56 8.50
C TRP A 225 15.73 9.42 10.01
N ALA A 226 15.35 10.46 10.77
CA ALA A 226 15.49 10.47 12.22
C ALA A 226 14.80 9.25 12.86
N ARG A 227 15.46 8.68 13.88
CA ARG A 227 15.03 7.52 14.68
C ARG A 227 14.94 6.20 13.92
N ARG A 228 15.38 6.12 12.66
CA ARG A 228 15.48 4.84 11.95
C ARG A 228 16.68 4.04 12.44
N GLN A 229 16.51 2.72 12.50
CA GLN A 229 17.64 1.83 12.65
C GLN A 229 18.51 1.86 11.40
N VAL A 230 19.81 1.83 11.60
CA VAL A 230 20.81 1.86 10.53
C VAL A 230 21.91 0.84 10.78
N GLY A 231 22.17 0.02 9.77
CA GLY A 231 23.33 -0.86 9.71
C GLY A 231 24.50 -0.16 9.02
N LEU A 232 25.68 -0.24 9.62
CA LEU A 232 26.95 0.21 9.05
C LEU A 232 27.72 -1.02 8.58
N LEU A 233 28.02 -1.11 7.28
CA LEU A 233 28.71 -2.26 6.71
C LEU A 233 30.06 -1.87 6.08
N ASP A 234 31.01 -2.80 6.10
CA ASP A 234 32.28 -2.68 5.39
C ASP A 234 32.12 -2.93 3.87
N ALA A 235 33.23 -2.97 3.13
CA ALA A 235 33.24 -3.22 1.69
C ALA A 235 32.83 -4.65 1.29
N ARG A 236 32.90 -5.61 2.22
CA ARG A 236 32.46 -7.02 2.03
C ARG A 236 31.01 -7.22 2.46
N GLY A 237 30.40 -6.21 3.06
CA GLY A 237 29.04 -6.26 3.58
C GLY A 237 28.95 -6.86 4.99
N ASP A 238 30.07 -6.98 5.69
CA ASP A 238 30.13 -7.37 7.11
C ASP A 238 29.66 -6.21 7.98
N THR A 239 28.98 -6.51 9.08
CA THR A 239 28.43 -5.46 9.95
C THR A 239 29.49 -4.89 10.88
N LEU A 240 29.75 -3.59 10.72
CA LEU A 240 30.63 -2.80 11.59
C LEU A 240 29.88 -2.19 12.77
N GLY A 241 28.57 -1.98 12.64
CA GLY A 241 27.73 -1.41 13.68
C GLY A 241 26.25 -1.44 13.34
N LEU A 242 25.42 -1.40 14.38
CA LEU A 242 23.98 -1.22 14.29
C LEU A 242 23.58 -0.09 15.23
N GLY A 243 22.97 0.95 14.69
CA GLY A 243 22.66 2.16 15.42
C GLY A 243 21.31 2.76 15.06
N GLU A 244 21.12 3.99 15.52
CA GLU A 244 19.95 4.82 15.28
C GLU A 244 20.38 6.12 14.61
N ILE A 245 19.70 6.51 13.55
CA ILE A 245 19.92 7.81 12.92
C ILE A 245 19.37 8.90 13.84
N VAL A 246 20.22 9.85 14.22
CA VAL A 246 19.83 11.01 15.02
C VAL A 246 19.21 12.07 14.12
N ALA A 247 19.94 12.47 13.07
CA ALA A 247 19.51 13.48 12.12
C ALA A 247 20.24 13.33 10.77
N LEU A 248 19.65 13.90 9.72
CA LEU A 248 20.28 14.13 8.43
C LEU A 248 20.21 15.63 8.12
N GLU A 249 21.37 16.29 8.04
CA GLU A 249 21.50 17.72 7.75
C GLU A 249 22.29 17.89 6.44
N GLY A 250 21.58 18.23 5.36
CA GLY A 250 22.16 18.22 4.02
C GLY A 250 22.66 16.83 3.63
N ASN A 251 23.98 16.65 3.62
CA ASN A 251 24.63 15.37 3.33
C ASN A 251 25.39 14.79 4.54
N GLN A 252 25.28 15.41 5.70
CA GLN A 252 25.86 14.94 6.95
C GLN A 252 24.83 14.12 7.73
N LEU A 253 25.13 12.85 7.94
CA LEU A 253 24.29 11.93 8.68
C LEU A 253 24.89 11.72 10.07
N ARG A 254 24.14 12.08 11.11
CA ARG A 254 24.52 11.82 12.50
C ARG A 254 23.88 10.52 12.96
N VAL A 255 24.70 9.56 13.36
CA VAL A 255 24.26 8.22 13.78
C VAL A 255 24.73 7.96 15.21
N ARG A 256 23.80 7.53 16.06
CA ARG A 256 24.09 7.01 17.40
C ARG A 256 24.28 5.51 17.31
N THR A 257 25.51 5.03 17.46
CA THR A 257 25.86 3.60 17.39
C THR A 257 26.91 3.26 18.45
N PRO A 258 26.95 2.02 18.98
CA PRO A 258 28.18 1.50 19.60
C PRO A 258 29.36 1.71 18.65
N ALA A 259 30.55 1.94 19.21
CA ALA A 259 31.73 2.32 18.43
C ALA A 259 31.94 1.35 17.25
N PRO A 260 31.91 1.85 15.99
CA PRO A 260 32.04 0.98 14.83
C PRO A 260 33.44 0.36 14.80
N THR A 261 33.52 -0.90 14.40
CA THR A 261 34.79 -1.66 14.37
C THR A 261 35.70 -1.31 13.19
N GLY A 262 35.28 -0.39 12.32
CA GLY A 262 36.03 0.04 11.14
C GLY A 262 35.33 1.17 10.36
N ARG A 263 35.83 1.49 9.16
CA ARG A 263 35.25 2.51 8.28
C ARG A 263 34.08 1.92 7.47
N PRO A 264 32.86 2.45 7.60
CA PRO A 264 31.73 2.00 6.80
C PRO A 264 31.88 2.42 5.34
N HIS A 265 31.44 1.54 4.45
CA HIS A 265 31.33 1.76 3.00
C HIS A 265 29.87 1.73 2.55
N THR A 266 29.04 0.95 3.25
CA THR A 266 27.62 0.78 2.93
C THR A 266 26.76 1.05 4.15
N LEU A 267 25.62 1.68 3.93
CA LEU A 267 24.64 2.02 4.93
C LEU A 267 23.30 1.34 4.60
N VAL A 268 22.80 0.55 5.54
CA VAL A 268 21.52 -0.18 5.42
C VAL A 268 20.46 0.54 6.23
N VAL A 269 19.44 1.10 5.57
CA VAL A 269 18.23 1.60 6.23
C VAL A 269 17.02 0.87 5.67
N ARG A 270 16.17 0.33 6.53
CA ARG A 270 14.89 -0.26 6.12
C ARG A 270 13.77 0.31 6.98
N ASP A 271 12.88 -0.53 7.48
CA ASP A 271 11.62 -0.12 8.07
C ASP A 271 11.58 -0.26 9.60
N ALA A 272 12.66 -0.55 10.31
CA ALA A 272 12.66 -0.42 11.76
C ALA A 272 12.95 1.02 12.20
N CYS A 273 12.12 1.56 13.11
CA CYS A 273 12.36 2.86 13.74
C CYS A 273 11.85 2.91 15.18
N ARG A 274 12.31 3.91 15.92
CA ARG A 274 11.83 4.25 17.25
C ARG A 274 10.73 5.31 17.17
N ASP A 275 9.58 5.04 17.77
CA ASP A 275 8.50 6.03 17.89
C ASP A 275 8.77 7.07 19.00
N LEU A 276 7.86 8.03 19.17
CA LEU A 276 8.04 9.12 20.16
C LEU A 276 7.95 8.62 21.61
N ASN A 277 7.35 7.45 21.84
CA ASN A 277 7.28 6.81 23.16
C ASN A 277 8.48 5.89 23.41
N GLY A 278 9.51 5.97 22.54
CA GLY A 278 10.70 5.15 22.62
C GLY A 278 10.50 3.69 22.17
N GLN A 279 9.33 3.32 21.62
CA GLN A 279 9.04 1.94 21.22
C GLN A 279 9.61 1.65 19.84
N LEU A 280 10.17 0.44 19.67
CA LEU A 280 10.55 -0.05 18.35
C LEU A 280 9.30 -0.48 17.56
N VAL A 281 9.13 0.14 16.39
CA VAL A 281 8.01 -0.08 15.50
C VAL A 281 8.48 -0.24 14.05
N THR A 282 7.60 -0.76 13.21
CA THR A 282 7.80 -0.72 11.77
C THR A 282 7.44 0.68 11.27
N ALA A 283 8.45 1.42 10.82
CA ALA A 283 8.32 2.68 10.11
C ALA A 283 7.31 2.52 8.98
N ARG A 284 6.39 3.48 8.88
CA ARG A 284 5.56 3.57 7.68
C ARG A 284 6.49 3.74 6.48
N PRO A 285 6.20 3.10 5.33
CA PRO A 285 6.95 3.34 4.11
C PRO A 285 7.07 4.85 3.93
N SER A 286 8.32 5.32 3.86
CA SER A 286 8.57 6.69 3.47
C SER A 286 8.29 6.75 1.98
N SER A 287 7.04 7.02 1.60
CA SER A 287 6.84 7.70 0.33
C SER A 287 7.75 8.93 0.34
N PRO A 288 8.40 9.32 -0.77
CA PRO A 288 8.82 10.72 -0.92
C PRO A 288 7.65 11.58 -0.46
N ALA A 289 7.92 12.42 0.54
CA ALA A 289 6.97 12.84 1.56
C ALA A 289 5.52 12.89 1.07
N ARG A 290 4.68 11.95 1.55
CA ARG A 290 3.30 12.32 1.86
C ARG A 290 3.41 13.20 3.10
N ALA A 291 3.41 14.51 2.90
CA ALA A 291 3.13 15.45 3.96
C ALA A 291 1.88 14.94 4.70
N THR A 292 2.01 14.74 6.00
CA THR A 292 0.85 14.60 6.87
C THR A 292 -0.01 15.81 6.63
N ALA A 293 -1.24 15.58 6.14
CA ALA A 293 -2.28 16.57 6.14
C ALA A 293 -2.46 17.08 7.57
N GLN A 294 -1.89 18.25 7.85
CA GLN A 294 -2.59 19.24 8.65
C GLN A 294 -3.87 19.64 7.87
N PRO A 295 -4.95 19.97 8.59
CA PRO A 295 -6.14 20.50 7.95
C PRO A 295 -5.76 21.83 7.30
N ASP A 296 -6.13 21.97 6.02
CA ASP A 296 -6.04 23.19 5.20
C ASP A 296 -4.67 23.89 5.16
N ALA A 297 -3.84 23.49 4.19
CA ALA A 297 -2.93 24.38 3.46
C ALA A 297 -2.34 23.65 2.24
N THR A 298 -2.68 24.15 1.05
CA THR A 298 -1.87 24.22 -0.18
C THR A 298 -0.73 23.19 -0.34
N ALA A 299 -0.95 22.19 -1.22
CA ALA A 299 0.09 21.25 -1.64
C ALA A 299 0.11 21.10 -3.16
N ALA A 300 1.14 21.73 -3.74
CA ALA A 300 1.54 21.68 -5.14
C ALA A 300 1.62 20.25 -5.69
N LEU A 301 1.25 20.13 -6.97
CA LEU A 301 1.30 18.90 -7.75
C LEU A 301 2.75 18.57 -8.06
N VAL A 302 3.18 17.36 -7.68
CA VAL A 302 4.53 16.83 -7.99
C VAL A 302 4.39 15.69 -8.99
N GLU A 303 5.11 15.82 -10.10
CA GLU A 303 5.17 14.88 -11.21
C GLU A 303 6.45 14.04 -11.17
N SER A 304 6.39 12.77 -11.57
CA SER A 304 7.32 12.13 -12.52
C SER A 304 6.88 10.69 -12.85
N ARG A 305 7.40 10.16 -13.96
CA ARG A 305 7.09 8.86 -14.57
C ARG A 305 7.29 7.61 -13.68
N ASP A 306 7.96 7.73 -12.54
CA ASP A 306 8.15 6.67 -11.54
C ASP A 306 7.63 7.06 -10.14
N GLY A 307 6.86 8.17 -10.07
CA GLY A 307 6.23 8.67 -8.86
C GLY A 307 4.89 7.99 -8.51
N THR A 308 4.44 8.21 -7.27
CA THR A 308 3.09 7.81 -6.84
C THR A 308 2.08 8.61 -7.65
N PRO A 309 1.15 7.98 -8.38
CA PRO A 309 0.19 8.69 -9.21
C PRO A 309 -0.63 9.70 -8.39
N PRO A 310 -0.94 10.90 -8.93
CA PRO A 310 -1.74 11.90 -8.24
C PRO A 310 -3.02 11.30 -7.69
N GLN A 311 -3.23 11.46 -6.38
CA GLN A 311 -4.35 10.85 -5.68
C GLN A 311 -5.14 11.91 -4.92
N ALA A 312 -6.47 11.82 -5.00
CA ALA A 312 -7.39 12.65 -4.25
C ALA A 312 -8.43 11.80 -3.52
N ASN A 313 -8.90 12.29 -2.38
CA ASN A 313 -9.85 11.60 -1.53
C ASN A 313 -11.16 12.41 -1.51
N LEU A 314 -12.28 11.75 -1.81
CA LEU A 314 -13.58 12.38 -1.93
C LEU A 314 -14.59 11.61 -1.08
N GLY A 315 -14.46 11.73 0.24
CA GLY A 315 -15.27 10.99 1.22
C GLY A 315 -15.25 9.47 1.01
N ALA A 316 -16.25 8.96 0.30
CA ALA A 316 -16.45 7.54 -0.05
C ALA A 316 -15.51 7.04 -1.17
N PHE A 317 -14.93 7.95 -1.96
CA PHE A 317 -14.11 7.61 -3.12
C PHE A 317 -12.64 7.95 -2.92
N THR A 318 -11.80 7.21 -3.63
CA THR A 318 -10.38 7.47 -3.78
C THR A 318 -10.07 7.56 -5.27
N ALA A 319 -9.72 8.74 -5.74
CA ALA A 319 -9.39 9.03 -7.14
C ALA A 319 -7.88 8.94 -7.32
N THR A 320 -7.41 8.22 -8.35
CA THR A 320 -5.99 8.04 -8.65
C THR A 320 -5.76 8.18 -10.15
N LEU A 321 -4.95 9.15 -10.56
CA LEU A 321 -4.58 9.33 -11.97
C LEU A 321 -3.45 8.35 -12.32
N VAL A 322 -3.81 7.18 -12.85
CA VAL A 322 -2.99 5.98 -12.88
C VAL A 322 -1.63 6.19 -13.55
N ASN A 323 -1.63 6.87 -14.69
CA ASN A 323 -0.45 7.09 -15.53
C ASN A 323 0.27 8.41 -15.21
N GLY A 324 -0.13 9.08 -14.13
CA GLY A 324 0.34 10.42 -13.81
C GLY A 324 -0.16 11.46 -14.82
N VAL A 325 0.43 12.64 -14.70
CA VAL A 325 0.16 13.85 -15.48
C VAL A 325 0.59 13.82 -16.95
N PHE A 326 1.62 13.05 -17.31
CA PHE A 326 2.17 12.98 -18.69
C PHE A 326 1.74 11.73 -19.46
N GLY A 327 1.09 10.80 -18.76
CA GLY A 327 0.70 9.51 -19.32
C GLY A 327 -0.70 9.56 -19.91
N ASP A 328 -1.04 8.48 -20.59
CA ASP A 328 -2.35 8.31 -21.23
C ASP A 328 -3.49 8.47 -20.19
N PRO A 329 -4.57 9.19 -20.53
CA PRO A 329 -5.67 9.48 -19.62
C PRO A 329 -6.30 8.22 -19.01
N LEU A 330 -6.21 8.11 -17.68
CA LEU A 330 -6.78 7.00 -16.93
C LEU A 330 -6.94 7.38 -15.45
N LEU A 331 -8.17 7.77 -15.08
CA LEU A 331 -8.52 8.03 -13.69
C LEU A 331 -9.23 6.82 -13.08
N HIS A 332 -8.60 6.23 -12.06
CA HIS A 332 -9.17 5.15 -11.27
C HIS A 332 -9.88 5.70 -10.03
N LEU A 333 -11.17 5.41 -9.91
CA LEU A 333 -11.98 5.73 -8.74
C LEU A 333 -12.33 4.46 -7.96
N ARG A 334 -11.74 4.31 -6.77
CA ARG A 334 -12.02 3.20 -5.86
C ARG A 334 -13.03 3.60 -4.78
N LEU A 335 -14.08 2.80 -4.61
CA LEU A 335 -15.02 2.95 -3.50
C LEU A 335 -14.37 2.36 -2.23
N ARG A 336 -14.26 3.13 -1.15
CA ARG A 336 -13.48 2.75 0.05
C ARG A 336 -14.09 1.63 0.87
N HIS A 337 -15.41 1.46 0.80
CA HIS A 337 -16.18 0.49 1.58
C HIS A 337 -16.78 -0.64 0.72
N GLN A 338 -16.39 -0.72 -0.55
CA GLN A 338 -16.87 -1.74 -1.48
C GLN A 338 -15.68 -2.24 -2.30
N SER A 339 -15.69 -3.52 -2.66
CA SER A 339 -14.71 -4.08 -3.61
C SER A 339 -15.07 -3.72 -5.05
N ARG A 340 -15.22 -2.42 -5.33
CA ARG A 340 -15.74 -1.87 -6.57
C ARG A 340 -14.91 -0.68 -7.04
N SER A 341 -14.69 -0.61 -8.34
CA SER A 341 -13.94 0.44 -9.02
C SER A 341 -14.70 1.00 -10.21
N LEU A 342 -14.50 2.29 -10.47
CA LEU A 342 -14.91 2.99 -11.68
C LEU A 342 -13.64 3.46 -12.41
N LEU A 343 -13.68 3.51 -13.74
CA LEU A 343 -12.59 4.05 -14.56
C LEU A 343 -13.12 5.19 -15.43
N PHE A 344 -12.36 6.27 -15.53
CA PHE A 344 -12.59 7.34 -16.51
C PHE A 344 -11.42 7.31 -17.48
N ASP A 345 -11.76 7.15 -18.74
CA ASP A 345 -10.92 6.65 -19.82
C ASP A 345 -10.24 5.30 -19.52
N LEU A 346 -9.62 4.77 -20.56
CA LEU A 346 -8.86 3.53 -20.60
C LEU A 346 -7.57 3.76 -21.39
N GLY A 347 -6.72 4.68 -20.93
CA GLY A 347 -5.33 4.76 -21.37
C GLY A 347 -4.50 3.53 -20.95
N ASP A 348 -3.17 3.65 -21.04
CA ASP A 348 -2.25 2.54 -20.73
C ASP A 348 -2.58 1.86 -19.37
N PRO A 349 -3.00 0.59 -19.37
CA PRO A 349 -3.38 -0.13 -18.16
C PRO A 349 -2.18 -0.76 -17.44
N GLY A 350 -0.93 -0.50 -17.84
CA GLY A 350 0.27 -1.17 -17.34
C GLY A 350 0.45 -1.18 -15.81
N ARG A 351 -0.15 -0.21 -15.11
CA ARG A 351 -0.17 -0.11 -13.63
C ARG A 351 -1.37 -0.79 -12.95
N LEU A 352 -2.33 -1.30 -13.72
CA LEU A 352 -3.54 -1.96 -13.23
C LEU A 352 -3.43 -3.49 -13.28
N SER A 353 -3.64 -4.13 -12.12
CA SER A 353 -3.66 -5.58 -12.03
C SER A 353 -4.92 -6.20 -12.68
N ALA A 354 -4.81 -7.41 -13.23
CA ALA A 354 -5.98 -8.17 -13.72
C ALA A 354 -7.08 -8.34 -12.65
N ARG A 355 -6.69 -8.49 -11.38
CA ARG A 355 -7.65 -8.58 -10.26
C ARG A 355 -8.52 -7.32 -10.12
N LEU A 356 -7.97 -6.15 -10.42
CA LEU A 356 -8.71 -4.89 -10.39
C LEU A 356 -9.77 -4.87 -11.49
N ALA A 357 -9.45 -5.39 -12.68
CA ALA A 357 -10.39 -5.47 -13.79
C ALA A 357 -11.69 -6.19 -13.40
N HIS A 358 -11.64 -7.22 -12.54
CA HIS A 358 -12.84 -7.94 -12.04
C HIS A 358 -13.74 -7.06 -11.14
N GLN A 359 -13.17 -6.04 -10.50
CA GLN A 359 -13.86 -5.11 -9.61
C GLN A 359 -14.41 -3.88 -10.34
N VAL A 360 -14.03 -3.68 -11.60
CA VAL A 360 -14.54 -2.58 -12.43
C VAL A 360 -16.00 -2.86 -12.75
N SER A 361 -16.88 -1.96 -12.35
CA SER A 361 -18.32 -2.05 -12.67
C SER A 361 -18.72 -1.12 -13.80
N ASP A 362 -18.06 0.02 -13.89
CA ASP A 362 -18.40 1.13 -14.78
C ASP A 362 -17.13 1.75 -15.35
N VAL A 363 -17.16 2.03 -16.65
CA VAL A 363 -16.12 2.75 -17.37
C VAL A 363 -16.75 3.94 -18.09
N PHE A 364 -16.12 5.10 -18.03
CA PHE A 364 -16.59 6.33 -18.66
C PHE A 364 -15.52 6.79 -19.65
N ILE A 365 -15.75 6.59 -20.94
CA ILE A 365 -14.82 6.92 -22.03
C ILE A 365 -15.19 8.30 -22.56
N SER A 366 -14.28 9.26 -22.44
CA SER A 366 -14.45 10.63 -22.94
C SER A 366 -14.64 10.62 -24.46
N HIS A 367 -13.78 9.90 -25.18
CA HIS A 367 -13.84 9.66 -26.62
C HIS A 367 -12.92 8.50 -27.04
N ALA A 368 -12.97 8.12 -28.32
CA ALA A 368 -12.34 6.89 -28.82
C ALA A 368 -10.95 7.07 -29.47
N HIS A 369 -10.18 8.09 -29.09
CA HIS A 369 -8.75 8.12 -29.41
C HIS A 369 -8.01 6.97 -28.71
N PHE A 370 -6.90 6.53 -29.29
CA PHE A 370 -6.23 5.30 -28.87
C PHE A 370 -5.69 5.38 -27.44
N ASP A 371 -5.20 6.53 -27.00
CA ASP A 371 -4.75 6.80 -25.63
C ASP A 371 -5.89 6.94 -24.61
N HIS A 372 -7.16 6.92 -25.04
CA HIS A 372 -8.34 6.89 -24.15
C HIS A 372 -9.07 5.54 -24.16
N ILE A 373 -8.87 4.70 -25.19
CA ILE A 373 -9.56 3.41 -25.35
C ILE A 373 -8.60 2.21 -25.41
N GLY A 374 -7.30 2.44 -25.54
CA GLY A 374 -6.27 1.43 -25.79
C GLY A 374 -6.10 0.40 -24.68
N GLY A 375 -6.58 0.69 -23.47
CA GLY A 375 -6.67 -0.23 -22.34
C GLY A 375 -7.87 -1.18 -22.38
N PHE A 376 -8.80 -1.02 -23.32
CA PHE A 376 -9.96 -1.91 -23.45
C PHE A 376 -9.59 -3.39 -23.69
N PRO A 377 -8.60 -3.76 -24.51
CA PRO A 377 -8.14 -5.14 -24.64
C PRO A 377 -7.68 -5.78 -23.33
N TRP A 378 -7.07 -4.99 -22.42
CA TRP A 378 -6.72 -5.46 -21.08
C TRP A 378 -7.97 -5.78 -20.25
N LEU A 379 -8.97 -4.90 -20.27
CA LEU A 379 -10.24 -5.10 -19.56
C LEU A 379 -10.97 -6.33 -20.13
N LEU A 380 -11.02 -6.43 -21.46
CA LEU A 380 -11.63 -7.54 -22.20
C LEU A 380 -11.00 -8.88 -21.85
N ARG A 381 -9.67 -8.99 -21.94
CA ARG A 381 -8.92 -10.21 -21.60
C ARG A 381 -9.08 -10.57 -20.13
N SER A 382 -8.96 -9.59 -19.23
CA SER A 382 -8.99 -9.83 -17.79
C SER A 382 -10.36 -10.25 -17.29
N ARG A 383 -11.44 -9.98 -18.05
CA ARG A 383 -12.81 -10.35 -17.68
C ARG A 383 -13.32 -11.62 -18.38
N ILE A 384 -12.44 -12.43 -18.97
CA ILE A 384 -12.81 -13.79 -19.41
C ILE A 384 -13.08 -14.65 -18.16
N GLY A 385 -14.32 -15.13 -18.01
CA GLY A 385 -14.75 -15.85 -16.83
C GLY A 385 -16.18 -15.52 -16.42
N ASP A 386 -16.55 -15.92 -15.22
CA ASP A 386 -17.87 -15.64 -14.64
C ASP A 386 -17.81 -14.34 -13.83
N TYR A 387 -17.99 -13.22 -14.53
CA TYR A 387 -18.01 -11.89 -13.93
C TYR A 387 -19.29 -11.15 -14.31
N PRO A 388 -19.80 -10.26 -13.43
CA PRO A 388 -20.92 -9.39 -13.76
C PRO A 388 -20.67 -8.56 -15.02
N THR A 389 -21.74 -8.12 -15.67
CA THR A 389 -21.62 -7.22 -16.83
C THR A 389 -20.99 -5.89 -16.42
N CYS A 390 -19.99 -5.43 -17.17
CA CYS A 390 -19.39 -4.11 -16.98
C CYS A 390 -20.13 -3.09 -17.84
N ARG A 391 -20.53 -1.96 -17.25
CA ARG A 391 -21.13 -0.86 -18.01
C ARG A 391 -20.04 0.04 -18.57
N VAL A 392 -20.20 0.52 -19.79
CA VAL A 392 -19.27 1.43 -20.45
C VAL A 392 -20.08 2.57 -21.03
N PHE A 393 -19.71 3.81 -20.75
CA PHE A 393 -20.42 4.99 -21.24
C PHE A 393 -19.47 5.85 -22.08
N GLY A 394 -19.99 6.55 -23.08
CA GLY A 394 -19.19 7.52 -23.84
C GLY A 394 -19.98 8.22 -24.95
N PRO A 395 -19.30 8.88 -25.89
CA PRO A 395 -19.94 9.63 -26.96
C PRO A 395 -20.52 8.70 -28.05
N PRO A 396 -21.29 9.25 -29.00
CA PRO A 396 -21.79 8.52 -30.17
C PRO A 396 -20.68 7.74 -30.90
N GLY A 397 -20.97 6.49 -31.28
CA GLY A 397 -20.05 5.61 -32.01
C GLY A 397 -19.15 4.73 -31.13
N LEU A 398 -19.11 4.93 -29.81
CA LEU A 398 -18.32 4.11 -28.89
C LEU A 398 -18.62 2.61 -29.01
N ALA A 399 -19.90 2.23 -29.16
CA ALA A 399 -20.29 0.82 -29.27
C ALA A 399 -19.64 0.13 -30.48
N ASP A 400 -19.53 0.84 -31.60
CA ASP A 400 -18.91 0.32 -32.82
C ASP A 400 -17.39 0.18 -32.68
N HIS A 401 -16.72 1.14 -32.05
CA HIS A 401 -15.28 1.03 -31.75
C HIS A 401 -14.96 -0.16 -30.84
N LEU A 402 -15.72 -0.32 -29.75
CA LEU A 402 -15.56 -1.45 -28.84
C LEU A 402 -15.87 -2.78 -29.53
N GLN A 403 -16.93 -2.83 -30.34
CA GLN A 403 -17.24 -4.02 -31.13
C GLN A 403 -16.13 -4.34 -32.13
N GLY A 404 -15.52 -3.34 -32.77
CA GLY A 404 -14.37 -3.50 -33.66
C GLY A 404 -13.20 -4.18 -32.96
N LEU A 405 -12.83 -3.68 -31.78
CA LEU A 405 -11.77 -4.28 -30.94
C LEU A 405 -12.10 -5.72 -30.53
N VAL A 406 -13.36 -6.01 -30.17
CA VAL A 406 -13.81 -7.37 -29.85
C VAL A 406 -13.75 -8.29 -31.07
N ARG A 407 -14.20 -7.82 -32.24
CA ARG A 407 -14.23 -8.60 -33.50
C ARG A 407 -12.85 -8.88 -34.07
N GLY A 408 -11.85 -8.07 -33.73
CA GLY A 408 -10.46 -8.30 -34.11
C GLY A 408 -9.83 -9.55 -33.48
N ILE A 409 -10.51 -10.17 -32.51
CA ILE A 409 -10.02 -11.36 -31.77
C ILE A 409 -10.84 -12.59 -32.17
N LEU A 410 -10.17 -13.73 -32.36
CA LEU A 410 -10.81 -15.02 -32.59
C LEU A 410 -11.34 -15.61 -31.27
N TRP A 411 -12.64 -15.90 -31.20
CA TRP A 411 -13.33 -16.39 -30.00
C TRP A 411 -13.88 -17.80 -30.17
N ASP A 412 -13.05 -18.77 -30.56
CA ASP A 412 -13.46 -20.17 -30.81
C ASP A 412 -13.69 -21.00 -29.53
N ARG A 413 -13.17 -20.54 -28.38
CA ARG A 413 -13.15 -21.34 -27.12
C ARG A 413 -13.77 -20.66 -25.91
N VAL A 414 -14.34 -19.46 -26.06
CA VAL A 414 -14.76 -18.65 -24.90
C VAL A 414 -16.06 -19.14 -24.26
N GLY A 415 -16.97 -19.72 -25.06
CA GLY A 415 -18.25 -20.27 -24.59
C GLY A 415 -19.01 -19.33 -23.66
N ASP A 416 -19.53 -19.86 -22.56
CA ASP A 416 -20.29 -19.09 -21.56
C ASP A 416 -19.45 -18.13 -20.71
N LYS A 417 -18.12 -18.25 -20.78
CA LYS A 417 -17.15 -17.37 -20.10
C LYS A 417 -16.85 -16.09 -20.90
N ALA A 418 -17.61 -15.83 -21.96
CA ALA A 418 -17.48 -14.64 -22.78
C ALA A 418 -17.68 -13.37 -21.94
N PRO A 419 -16.71 -12.43 -21.93
CA PRO A 419 -16.90 -11.13 -21.29
C PRO A 419 -18.08 -10.38 -21.91
N ARG A 420 -18.85 -9.71 -21.06
CA ARG A 420 -20.09 -9.00 -21.40
C ARG A 420 -19.99 -7.54 -20.99
N PHE A 421 -20.36 -6.64 -21.90
CA PHE A 421 -20.38 -5.20 -21.67
C PHE A 421 -21.75 -4.62 -22.04
N GLU A 422 -22.23 -3.68 -21.25
CA GLU A 422 -23.36 -2.82 -21.62
C GLU A 422 -22.82 -1.44 -21.95
N VAL A 423 -22.93 -1.04 -23.22
CA VAL A 423 -22.43 0.23 -23.72
C VAL A 423 -23.58 1.23 -23.78
N GLY A 424 -23.42 2.41 -23.20
CA GLY A 424 -24.34 3.53 -23.27
C GLY A 424 -23.71 4.72 -23.98
N GLU A 425 -24.26 5.15 -25.11
CA GLU A 425 -23.82 6.35 -25.81
C GLU A 425 -24.72 7.53 -25.48
N LEU A 426 -24.13 8.67 -25.11
CA LEU A 426 -24.86 9.90 -24.85
C LEU A 426 -25.12 10.67 -26.14
N HIS A 427 -26.39 10.75 -26.55
CA HIS A 427 -26.89 11.47 -27.72
C HIS A 427 -27.79 12.62 -27.27
N GLY A 428 -27.16 13.72 -26.80
CA GLY A 428 -27.87 14.82 -26.15
C GLY A 428 -28.53 14.33 -24.85
N GLU A 429 -29.84 14.51 -24.72
CA GLU A 429 -30.63 14.10 -23.54
C GLU A 429 -31.05 12.62 -23.55
N ARG A 430 -30.42 11.80 -24.39
CA ARG A 430 -30.80 10.40 -24.62
C ARG A 430 -29.58 9.49 -24.51
N LEU A 431 -29.77 8.34 -23.85
CA LEU A 431 -28.74 7.31 -23.73
C LEU A 431 -29.15 6.10 -24.57
N LEU A 432 -28.55 5.97 -25.75
CA LEU A 432 -28.69 4.77 -26.59
C LEU A 432 -27.83 3.65 -26.01
N ARG A 433 -28.35 2.42 -26.01
CA ARG A 433 -27.71 1.32 -25.26
C ARG A 433 -27.58 0.05 -26.09
N TRP A 434 -26.45 -0.63 -25.91
CA TRP A 434 -26.15 -1.90 -26.55
C TRP A 434 -25.51 -2.86 -25.58
N ARG A 435 -25.62 -4.16 -25.88
CA ARG A 435 -24.90 -5.23 -25.21
C ARG A 435 -23.88 -5.82 -26.17
N ILE A 436 -22.62 -5.78 -25.77
CA ILE A 436 -21.50 -6.42 -26.47
C ILE A 436 -21.12 -7.68 -25.72
N VAL A 437 -21.02 -8.80 -26.43
CA VAL A 437 -20.58 -10.08 -25.89
C VAL A 437 -19.48 -10.62 -26.79
N ALA A 438 -18.34 -10.96 -26.22
CA ALA A 438 -17.25 -11.56 -26.97
C ALA A 438 -17.70 -12.83 -27.72
N GLY A 439 -17.27 -12.96 -28.98
CA GLY A 439 -17.71 -14.03 -29.88
C GLY A 439 -19.06 -13.80 -30.56
N LYS A 440 -19.80 -12.73 -30.26
CA LYS A 440 -20.99 -12.32 -31.04
C LYS A 440 -20.60 -11.34 -32.15
N ALA A 441 -21.21 -11.53 -33.32
CA ALA A 441 -20.86 -10.78 -34.53
C ALA A 441 -21.27 -9.29 -34.47
N ARG A 442 -22.35 -8.96 -33.76
CA ARG A 442 -22.89 -7.60 -33.65
C ARG A 442 -23.35 -7.31 -32.21
N PRO A 443 -23.34 -6.03 -31.78
CA PRO A 443 -23.96 -5.61 -30.53
C PRO A 443 -25.47 -5.84 -30.58
N ALA A 444 -26.07 -6.26 -29.46
CA ALA A 444 -27.52 -6.36 -29.33
C ALA A 444 -28.09 -5.05 -28.76
N PRO A 445 -29.11 -4.44 -29.37
CA PRO A 445 -29.70 -3.22 -28.82
C PRO A 445 -30.37 -3.49 -27.48
N LEU A 446 -30.30 -2.51 -26.58
CA LEU A 446 -31.02 -2.47 -25.30
C LEU A 446 -31.99 -1.28 -25.31
N PRO A 447 -33.00 -1.26 -24.41
CA PRO A 447 -33.91 -0.13 -24.30
C PRO A 447 -33.15 1.17 -24.04
N GLU A 448 -33.42 2.17 -24.88
CA GLU A 448 -32.98 3.55 -24.70
C GLU A 448 -33.47 4.10 -23.36
N ARG A 449 -32.70 5.02 -22.78
CA ARG A 449 -33.03 5.68 -21.52
C ARG A 449 -32.93 7.20 -21.70
N ALA A 450 -33.86 7.95 -21.11
CA ALA A 450 -33.70 9.39 -20.97
C ALA A 450 -32.46 9.70 -20.10
N ALA A 451 -31.68 10.68 -20.53
CA ALA A 451 -30.49 11.18 -19.85
C ALA A 451 -30.62 12.70 -19.63
N PRO A 452 -31.62 13.13 -18.83
CA PRO A 452 -31.80 14.55 -18.53
C PRO A 452 -30.52 15.12 -17.92
N ASP A 453 -30.11 16.31 -18.36
CA ASP A 453 -28.89 16.99 -17.92
C ASP A 453 -27.64 16.10 -18.06
N GLY A 454 -27.61 15.25 -19.08
CA GLY A 454 -26.53 14.32 -19.38
C GLY A 454 -26.36 13.19 -18.36
N LEU A 455 -27.42 12.77 -17.65
CA LEU A 455 -27.36 11.71 -16.65
C LEU A 455 -27.00 10.33 -17.24
N LEU A 456 -25.75 9.88 -17.07
CA LEU A 456 -25.25 8.60 -17.55
C LEU A 456 -25.58 7.43 -16.62
N HIS A 457 -25.45 7.66 -15.32
CA HIS A 457 -25.66 6.63 -14.31
C HIS A 457 -26.16 7.22 -13.00
N HIS A 458 -27.08 6.52 -12.33
CA HIS A 458 -27.60 6.91 -11.03
C HIS A 458 -27.87 5.66 -10.20
N GLU A 459 -27.40 5.67 -8.95
CA GLU A 459 -27.64 4.62 -7.98
C GLU A 459 -27.53 5.18 -6.56
N LEU A 460 -27.82 4.35 -5.55
CA LEU A 460 -27.70 4.76 -4.16
C LEU A 460 -26.26 5.14 -3.82
N GLY A 461 -26.04 6.42 -3.51
CA GLY A 461 -24.78 6.96 -3.01
C GLY A 461 -24.06 7.86 -4.01
N PHE A 462 -24.34 7.77 -5.31
CA PHE A 462 -23.83 8.72 -6.30
C PHE A 462 -24.56 8.66 -7.65
N ARG A 463 -24.39 9.73 -8.42
CA ARG A 463 -24.71 9.78 -9.85
C ARG A 463 -23.50 10.25 -10.66
N VAL A 464 -23.52 9.93 -11.95
CA VAL A 464 -22.55 10.42 -12.93
C VAL A 464 -23.31 11.12 -14.06
N ARG A 465 -22.99 12.39 -14.26
CA ARG A 465 -23.48 13.20 -15.39
C ARG A 465 -22.33 13.48 -16.35
N ALA A 466 -22.67 13.83 -17.58
CA ALA A 466 -21.71 14.30 -18.56
C ALA A 466 -22.21 15.50 -19.34
N THR A 467 -21.29 16.27 -19.90
CA THR A 467 -21.59 17.24 -20.95
C THR A 467 -20.70 16.95 -22.16
N THR A 468 -21.24 17.20 -23.36
CA THR A 468 -20.48 17.02 -24.60
C THR A 468 -19.72 18.30 -24.92
N LEU A 469 -18.41 18.17 -25.06
CA LEU A 469 -17.46 19.17 -25.49
C LEU A 469 -16.96 18.84 -26.91
N ASP A 470 -16.26 19.79 -27.52
CA ASP A 470 -15.71 19.67 -28.87
C ASP A 470 -14.17 19.60 -28.87
N HIS A 471 -13.63 18.61 -29.58
CA HIS A 471 -12.19 18.41 -29.86
C HIS A 471 -11.96 18.22 -31.37
N GLY A 472 -12.83 18.77 -32.22
CA GLY A 472 -13.01 18.32 -33.62
C GLY A 472 -13.78 17.00 -33.75
N THR A 473 -14.08 16.35 -32.62
CA THR A 473 -14.99 15.22 -32.45
C THR A 473 -15.73 15.38 -31.11
N PRO A 474 -16.91 14.78 -30.90
CA PRO A 474 -17.59 14.82 -29.61
C PRO A 474 -16.76 14.17 -28.49
N VAL A 475 -16.48 14.91 -27.43
CA VAL A 475 -15.79 14.42 -26.22
C VAL A 475 -16.67 14.64 -25.01
N LEU A 476 -16.77 13.66 -24.12
CA LEU A 476 -17.53 13.80 -22.88
C LEU A 476 -16.62 14.23 -21.72
N ALA A 477 -17.00 15.31 -21.04
CA ALA A 477 -16.53 15.60 -19.68
C ALA A 477 -17.53 15.04 -18.67
N PHE A 478 -17.05 14.51 -17.55
CA PHE A 478 -17.86 13.79 -16.57
C PHE A 478 -17.87 14.48 -15.21
N ALA A 479 -19.02 14.47 -14.54
CA ALA A 479 -19.15 14.84 -13.14
C ALA A 479 -19.62 13.64 -12.31
N LEU A 480 -18.78 13.21 -11.37
CA LEU A 480 -19.17 12.30 -10.29
C LEU A 480 -19.74 13.11 -9.14
N GLU A 481 -20.99 12.85 -8.80
CA GLU A 481 -21.76 13.54 -7.77
C GLU A 481 -22.21 12.55 -6.70
N PRO A 482 -21.45 12.39 -5.61
CA PRO A 482 -21.91 11.65 -4.44
C PRO A 482 -23.16 12.31 -3.85
N ASP A 483 -24.11 11.53 -3.34
CA ASP A 483 -25.34 12.10 -2.78
C ASP A 483 -25.06 12.84 -1.46
N ARG A 484 -24.50 12.11 -0.48
CA ARG A 484 -24.23 12.61 0.88
C ARG A 484 -23.00 11.91 1.46
N GLN A 485 -22.16 12.65 2.17
CA GLN A 485 -21.08 12.08 2.99
C GLN A 485 -21.57 11.83 4.41
N VAL A 486 -21.50 10.57 4.86
CA VAL A 486 -21.94 10.18 6.21
C VAL A 486 -20.74 9.77 7.07
N ALA A 487 -20.31 10.67 7.94
CA ALA A 487 -19.27 10.43 8.94
C ALA A 487 -19.89 10.09 10.30
N VAL A 488 -19.19 9.31 11.13
CA VAL A 488 -19.64 8.96 12.49
C VAL A 488 -18.90 9.85 13.49
N ARG A 489 -19.64 10.46 14.42
CA ARG A 489 -19.13 11.22 15.56
C ARG A 489 -18.54 10.24 16.58
N LYS A 490 -17.22 10.06 16.55
CA LYS A 490 -16.54 9.08 17.40
C LYS A 490 -16.62 9.44 18.89
N GLU A 491 -16.69 10.73 19.18
CA GLU A 491 -16.87 11.29 20.52
C GLU A 491 -18.21 10.85 21.11
N GLN A 492 -19.28 10.88 20.30
CA GLN A 492 -20.63 10.47 20.72
C GLN A 492 -20.72 8.95 20.91
N LEU A 493 -20.02 8.15 20.10
CA LEU A 493 -19.90 6.71 20.35
C LEU A 493 -19.26 6.42 21.71
N GLY A 494 -18.19 7.13 22.05
CA GLY A 494 -17.51 7.00 23.33
C GLY A 494 -18.40 7.43 24.51
N ALA A 495 -19.09 8.56 24.38
CA ALA A 495 -19.99 9.09 25.41
C ALA A 495 -21.14 8.13 25.76
N HIS A 496 -21.64 7.37 24.78
CA HIS A 496 -22.69 6.36 24.97
C HIS A 496 -22.15 4.95 25.26
N GLY A 497 -20.84 4.76 25.32
CA GLY A 497 -20.22 3.46 25.60
C GLY A 497 -20.39 2.42 24.48
N TRP A 498 -20.75 2.85 23.26
CA TRP A 498 -20.99 1.93 22.15
C TRP A 498 -19.70 1.67 21.34
N PRO A 499 -19.22 0.41 21.26
CA PRO A 499 -18.06 0.09 20.45
C PRO A 499 -18.37 0.21 18.95
N PRO A 500 -17.40 0.65 18.12
CA PRO A 500 -17.56 0.68 16.67
C PRO A 500 -17.71 -0.74 16.12
N GLY A 501 -18.67 -0.96 15.22
CA GLY A 501 -18.93 -2.29 14.65
C GLY A 501 -19.81 -2.28 13.41
N PRO A 502 -20.16 -3.47 12.88
CA PRO A 502 -20.94 -3.64 11.65
C PRO A 502 -22.31 -2.95 11.65
N TRP A 503 -22.92 -2.78 12.82
CA TRP A 503 -24.20 -2.08 13.02
C TRP A 503 -24.16 -0.61 12.55
N LEU A 504 -23.00 0.05 12.61
CA LEU A 504 -22.82 1.40 12.05
C LEU A 504 -22.93 1.41 10.54
N GLY A 505 -22.48 0.33 9.87
CA GLY A 505 -22.66 0.17 8.42
C GLY A 505 -24.14 0.00 8.05
N GLU A 506 -24.89 -0.74 8.86
CA GLU A 506 -26.34 -0.87 8.70
C GLU A 506 -27.06 0.45 8.92
N LEU A 507 -26.75 1.18 10.00
CA LEU A 507 -27.29 2.51 10.26
C LEU A 507 -27.07 3.46 9.07
N LYS A 508 -25.84 3.52 8.55
CA LYS A 508 -25.53 4.36 7.38
C LYS A 508 -26.35 3.97 6.16
N ARG A 509 -26.51 2.68 5.87
CA ARG A 509 -27.32 2.22 4.73
C ARG A 509 -28.78 2.66 4.86
N ARG A 510 -29.40 2.41 6.02
CA ARG A 510 -30.81 2.75 6.25
C ARG A 510 -31.07 4.25 6.17
N VAL A 511 -30.18 5.06 6.74
CA VAL A 511 -30.25 6.53 6.66
C VAL A 511 -30.10 7.01 5.21
N LEU A 512 -29.18 6.41 4.44
CA LEU A 512 -29.01 6.75 3.01
C LEU A 512 -30.19 6.28 2.15
N ALA A 513 -30.83 5.17 2.50
CA ALA A 513 -32.03 4.66 1.84
C ALA A 513 -33.33 5.42 2.19
N GLY A 514 -33.27 6.39 3.12
CA GLY A 514 -34.43 7.14 3.58
C GLY A 514 -35.33 6.39 4.58
N GLU A 515 -34.87 5.25 5.11
CA GLU A 515 -35.59 4.39 6.05
C GLU A 515 -35.50 4.92 7.49
N SER A 516 -36.05 6.12 7.70
CA SER A 516 -35.87 6.89 8.95
C SER A 516 -36.43 6.19 10.21
N GLU A 517 -37.49 5.40 10.05
CA GLU A 517 -38.17 4.67 11.14
C GLU A 517 -37.59 3.28 11.43
N ALA A 518 -36.67 2.81 10.60
CA ALA A 518 -36.18 1.44 10.68
C ALA A 518 -35.31 1.23 11.92
N GLN A 519 -35.56 0.15 12.65
CA GLN A 519 -34.90 -0.15 13.92
C GLN A 519 -33.51 -0.77 13.71
N VAL A 520 -32.47 -0.14 14.26
CA VAL A 520 -31.09 -0.63 14.23
C VAL A 520 -30.74 -1.23 15.60
N ARG A 521 -30.25 -2.48 15.59
CA ARG A 521 -29.81 -3.16 16.82
C ARG A 521 -28.43 -2.66 17.25
N LEU A 522 -28.34 -2.24 18.51
CA LEU A 522 -27.14 -1.71 19.14
C LEU A 522 -26.32 -2.81 19.83
N PRO A 523 -25.02 -2.59 20.12
CA PRO A 523 -24.16 -3.56 20.80
C PRO A 523 -24.61 -3.94 22.22
N ASP A 524 -25.37 -3.07 22.88
CA ASP A 524 -25.97 -3.31 24.20
C ASP A 524 -27.23 -4.20 24.16
N GLY A 525 -27.61 -4.68 22.96
CA GLY A 525 -28.78 -5.54 22.75
C GLY A 525 -30.09 -4.77 22.52
N THR A 526 -30.10 -3.45 22.70
CA THR A 526 -31.28 -2.62 22.46
C THR A 526 -31.46 -2.33 20.96
N ALA A 527 -32.65 -1.87 20.58
CA ALA A 527 -32.93 -1.39 19.22
C ALA A 527 -33.42 0.05 19.28
N ARG A 528 -32.92 0.90 18.38
CA ARG A 528 -33.32 2.30 18.27
C ARG A 528 -33.60 2.68 16.82
N GLY A 529 -34.41 3.72 16.62
CA GLY A 529 -34.75 4.21 15.29
C GLY A 529 -33.52 4.77 14.55
N ALA A 530 -33.45 4.54 13.24
CA ALA A 530 -32.34 5.01 12.41
C ALA A 530 -32.21 6.55 12.42
N SER A 531 -33.32 7.29 12.43
CA SER A 531 -33.33 8.76 12.49
C SER A 531 -32.77 9.30 13.82
N GLU A 532 -33.18 8.71 14.94
CA GLU A 532 -32.68 9.06 16.28
C GLU A 532 -31.15 8.84 16.36
N LEU A 533 -30.69 7.66 15.95
CA LEU A 533 -29.26 7.35 15.90
C LEU A 533 -28.49 8.22 14.90
N ALA A 534 -29.11 8.63 13.80
CA ALA A 534 -28.49 9.52 12.83
C ALA A 534 -28.24 10.91 13.41
N GLY A 535 -29.22 11.51 14.10
CA GLY A 535 -29.07 12.82 14.73
C GLY A 535 -28.00 12.84 15.83
N LEU A 536 -27.87 11.74 16.56
CA LEU A 536 -26.89 11.57 17.63
C LEU A 536 -25.49 11.29 17.09
N LEU A 537 -25.36 10.32 16.18
CA LEU A 537 -24.08 9.71 15.83
C LEU A 537 -23.55 10.10 14.46
N LEU A 538 -24.37 10.61 13.55
CA LEU A 538 -23.96 10.86 12.17
C LEU A 538 -23.78 12.35 11.88
N MET A 539 -22.72 12.67 11.12
CA MET A 539 -22.56 13.95 10.44
C MET A 539 -22.82 13.70 8.95
N ILE A 540 -23.89 14.31 8.45
CA ILE A 540 -24.28 14.23 7.04
C ILE A 540 -23.86 15.56 6.39
N ARG A 541 -22.90 15.48 5.48
CA ARG A 541 -22.48 16.62 4.64
C ARG A 541 -22.93 16.39 3.19
N PRO A 542 -23.16 17.44 2.40
CA PRO A 542 -23.37 17.27 0.96
C PRO A 542 -22.18 16.51 0.34
N GLY A 543 -22.45 15.70 -0.67
CA GLY A 543 -21.39 15.04 -1.42
C GLY A 543 -20.49 16.08 -2.10
N GLU A 544 -19.19 15.85 -2.05
CA GLU A 544 -18.21 16.66 -2.77
C GLU A 544 -18.17 16.18 -4.23
N ARG A 545 -18.40 17.07 -5.19
CA ARG A 545 -18.36 16.74 -6.63
C ARG A 545 -16.92 16.64 -7.13
N LEU A 546 -16.67 15.66 -8.01
CA LEU A 546 -15.45 15.56 -8.81
C LEU A 546 -15.80 15.67 -10.28
N VAL A 547 -15.05 16.48 -11.03
CA VAL A 547 -15.17 16.59 -12.49
C VAL A 547 -13.90 16.11 -13.17
N TYR A 548 -14.05 15.45 -14.31
CA TYR A 548 -12.98 14.95 -15.16
C TYR A 548 -13.24 15.40 -16.60
N ALA A 549 -12.29 16.15 -17.17
CA ALA A 549 -12.33 16.64 -18.54
C ALA A 549 -10.94 16.50 -19.17
N THR A 550 -10.89 16.02 -20.40
CA THR A 550 -9.66 15.83 -21.19
C THR A 550 -10.01 16.12 -22.65
N ASP A 551 -9.00 16.46 -23.45
CA ASP A 551 -9.06 16.61 -24.90
C ASP A 551 -10.25 17.47 -25.34
N LEU A 552 -10.16 18.78 -25.11
CA LEU A 552 -11.19 19.77 -25.47
C LEU A 552 -10.57 21.04 -26.06
N GLY A 553 -11.20 21.54 -27.12
CA GLY A 553 -10.77 22.78 -27.75
C GLY A 553 -11.06 23.98 -26.86
N ASP A 554 -10.18 24.97 -26.88
CA ASP A 554 -10.37 26.21 -26.14
C ASP A 554 -11.38 27.16 -26.81
N THR A 555 -12.66 26.79 -26.78
CA THR A 555 -13.77 27.57 -27.35
C THR A 555 -14.66 28.14 -26.25
N ALA A 556 -15.32 29.26 -26.52
CA ALA A 556 -16.25 29.88 -25.57
C ALA A 556 -17.37 28.91 -25.11
N GLU A 557 -17.87 28.09 -26.03
CA GLU A 557 -18.90 27.09 -25.75
C GLU A 557 -18.37 25.97 -24.84
N ASN A 558 -17.18 25.43 -25.14
CA ASN A 558 -16.56 24.41 -24.28
C ASN A 558 -16.27 24.95 -22.88
N ARG A 559 -15.72 26.18 -22.78
CA ARG A 559 -15.52 26.87 -21.50
C ARG A 559 -16.84 26.99 -20.75
N HIS A 560 -17.90 27.47 -21.40
CA HIS A 560 -19.23 27.62 -20.76
C HIS A 560 -19.77 26.30 -20.21
N ARG A 561 -19.75 25.23 -21.03
CA ARG A 561 -20.24 23.90 -20.63
C ARG A 561 -19.42 23.29 -19.51
N LEU A 562 -18.09 23.33 -19.60
CA LEU A 562 -17.21 22.77 -18.59
C LEU A 562 -17.31 23.55 -17.28
N VAL A 563 -17.37 24.89 -17.32
CA VAL A 563 -17.59 25.73 -16.13
C VAL A 563 -18.94 25.41 -15.48
N ALA A 564 -20.01 25.24 -16.26
CA ALA A 564 -21.32 24.87 -15.73
C ALA A 564 -21.30 23.48 -15.07
N LEU A 565 -20.62 22.51 -15.66
CA LEU A 565 -20.46 21.16 -15.10
C LEU A 565 -19.62 21.16 -13.82
N ALA A 566 -18.53 21.94 -13.82
CA ALA A 566 -17.54 22.00 -12.74
C ALA A 566 -17.86 23.00 -11.63
N ARG A 567 -18.94 23.78 -11.75
CA ARG A 567 -19.29 24.82 -10.77
C ARG A 567 -19.29 24.28 -9.33
N ASP A 568 -18.48 24.90 -8.47
CA ASP A 568 -18.26 24.57 -7.06
C ASP A 568 -17.79 23.12 -6.81
N ALA A 569 -17.19 22.47 -7.80
CA ALA A 569 -16.66 21.13 -7.63
C ALA A 569 -15.48 21.13 -6.65
N ARG A 570 -15.37 20.08 -5.84
CA ARG A 570 -14.25 19.92 -4.90
C ARG A 570 -12.94 19.66 -5.64
N LEU A 571 -13.02 18.93 -6.75
CA LEU A 571 -11.89 18.52 -7.59
C LEU A 571 -12.29 18.64 -9.06
N LEU A 572 -11.41 19.24 -9.85
CA LEU A 572 -11.45 19.21 -11.31
C LEU A 572 -10.15 18.59 -11.82
N PHE A 573 -10.25 17.45 -12.49
CA PHE A 573 -9.18 16.92 -13.34
C PHE A 573 -9.38 17.50 -14.73
N CYS A 574 -8.41 18.27 -15.23
CA CYS A 574 -8.51 18.94 -16.53
C CYS A 574 -7.20 18.82 -17.31
N GLU A 575 -7.28 18.63 -18.62
CA GLU A 575 -6.08 18.63 -19.46
C GLU A 575 -5.39 20.01 -19.51
N ALA A 576 -4.07 20.01 -19.73
CA ALA A 576 -3.28 21.21 -20.01
C ALA A 576 -2.00 20.84 -20.79
N PRO A 577 -2.11 20.37 -22.04
CA PRO A 577 -0.97 19.87 -22.80
C PRO A 577 0.06 20.92 -23.21
N PHE A 578 -0.36 22.18 -23.39
CA PHE A 578 0.42 23.23 -24.03
C PHE A 578 0.59 24.48 -23.16
N LEU A 579 1.69 25.21 -23.34
CA LEU A 579 1.86 26.54 -22.76
C LEU A 579 1.04 27.58 -23.53
N GLU A 580 0.80 28.75 -22.94
CA GLU A 580 0.12 29.87 -23.61
C GLU A 580 0.90 30.34 -24.86
N ALA A 581 2.23 30.30 -24.80
CA ALA A 581 3.09 30.56 -25.96
C ALA A 581 2.85 29.58 -27.14
N GLU A 582 2.22 28.43 -26.88
CA GLU A 582 1.89 27.40 -27.86
C GLU A 582 0.38 27.39 -28.22
N ALA A 583 -0.37 28.45 -27.90
CA ALA A 583 -1.83 28.51 -28.14
C ALA A 583 -2.25 28.19 -29.58
N ASP A 584 -1.45 28.58 -30.58
CA ASP A 584 -1.70 28.24 -31.99
C ASP A 584 -1.69 26.73 -32.24
N GLN A 585 -0.77 26.00 -31.57
CA GLN A 585 -0.70 24.55 -31.65
C GLN A 585 -1.89 23.94 -30.94
N ALA A 586 -2.20 24.40 -29.72
CA ALA A 586 -3.35 23.95 -28.94
C ALA A 586 -4.64 24.04 -29.75
N ARG A 587 -4.91 25.20 -30.39
CA ARG A 587 -6.09 25.38 -31.25
C ARG A 587 -6.11 24.46 -32.46
N ARG A 588 -4.97 24.24 -33.14
CA ARG A 588 -4.91 23.35 -34.32
C ARG A 588 -5.21 21.90 -33.97
N THR A 589 -4.76 21.44 -32.80
CA THR A 589 -4.99 20.07 -32.33
C THR A 589 -6.20 19.94 -31.42
N GLY A 590 -6.97 21.00 -31.20
CA GLY A 590 -8.19 20.97 -30.41
C GLY A 590 -7.99 20.82 -28.90
N HIS A 591 -6.89 21.29 -28.31
CA HIS A 591 -6.61 21.17 -26.88
C HIS A 591 -6.57 22.53 -26.15
N LEU A 592 -6.54 22.49 -24.82
CA LEU A 592 -6.30 23.65 -23.96
C LEU A 592 -4.81 24.04 -23.84
N THR A 593 -4.60 25.31 -23.47
CA THR A 593 -3.35 25.77 -22.84
C THR A 593 -3.42 25.62 -21.32
N ALA A 594 -2.27 25.61 -20.65
CA ALA A 594 -2.13 25.62 -19.20
C ALA A 594 -2.84 26.84 -18.58
N ARG A 595 -2.68 28.02 -19.19
CA ARG A 595 -3.44 29.22 -18.82
C ARG A 595 -4.96 29.01 -18.94
N ALA A 596 -5.46 28.51 -20.07
CA ALA A 596 -6.89 28.28 -20.27
C ALA A 596 -7.47 27.30 -19.24
N CYS A 597 -6.73 26.22 -18.92
CA CYS A 597 -7.08 25.26 -17.87
C CYS A 597 -7.27 25.93 -16.50
N GLY A 598 -6.33 26.81 -16.10
CA GLY A 598 -6.45 27.60 -14.88
C GLY A 598 -7.63 28.58 -14.88
N GLU A 599 -7.85 29.30 -15.99
CA GLU A 599 -8.96 30.24 -16.14
C GLU A 599 -10.33 29.54 -16.03
N ILE A 600 -10.49 28.36 -16.62
CA ILE A 600 -11.70 27.54 -16.51
C ILE A 600 -11.92 27.11 -15.05
N ALA A 601 -10.87 26.64 -14.37
CA ALA A 601 -10.96 26.23 -12.97
C ALA A 601 -11.37 27.39 -12.06
N ALA A 602 -10.78 28.57 -12.27
CA ALA A 602 -11.11 29.79 -11.54
C ALA A 602 -12.57 30.21 -11.78
N ALA A 603 -13.01 30.23 -13.04
CA ALA A 603 -14.39 30.59 -13.40
C ALA A 603 -15.43 29.61 -12.86
N ALA A 604 -15.06 28.34 -12.70
CA ALA A 604 -15.90 27.32 -12.08
C ALA A 604 -15.90 27.36 -10.55
N GLY A 605 -15.01 28.12 -9.91
CA GLY A 605 -14.92 28.17 -8.44
C GLY A 605 -14.58 26.81 -7.84
N VAL A 606 -13.77 26.00 -8.54
CA VAL A 606 -13.41 24.67 -8.03
C VAL A 606 -12.50 24.81 -6.82
N ALA A 607 -12.68 23.95 -5.82
CA ALA A 607 -11.84 24.01 -4.62
C ALA A 607 -10.42 23.49 -4.88
N ARG A 608 -10.20 22.74 -5.97
CA ARG A 608 -8.88 22.25 -6.38
C ARG A 608 -8.86 21.81 -7.84
N LEU A 609 -7.85 22.26 -8.57
CA LEU A 609 -7.50 21.78 -9.91
C LEU A 609 -6.40 20.71 -9.84
N VAL A 610 -6.55 19.65 -10.62
CA VAL A 610 -5.54 18.62 -10.88
C VAL A 610 -5.30 18.58 -12.39
N PRO A 611 -4.33 19.36 -12.89
CA PRO A 611 -4.01 19.39 -14.30
C PRO A 611 -3.31 18.10 -14.71
N PHE A 612 -3.55 17.64 -15.94
CA PHE A 612 -2.92 16.44 -16.50
C PHE A 612 -2.88 16.48 -18.03
N HIS A 613 -2.54 15.34 -18.64
CA HIS A 613 -2.37 15.18 -20.09
C HIS A 613 -1.34 16.16 -20.66
N PHE A 614 -0.26 16.38 -19.91
CA PHE A 614 0.82 17.25 -20.33
C PHE A 614 1.52 16.68 -21.57
N SER A 615 1.79 17.54 -22.55
CA SER A 615 2.51 17.11 -23.73
C SER A 615 3.90 16.62 -23.33
N ARG A 616 4.31 15.47 -23.88
CA ARG A 616 5.62 14.86 -23.58
C ARG A 616 6.82 15.77 -23.88
N ARG A 617 6.62 16.83 -24.66
CA ARG A 617 7.63 17.87 -24.94
C ARG A 617 8.08 18.61 -23.68
N HIS A 618 7.21 18.73 -22.68
CA HIS A 618 7.44 19.48 -21.45
C HIS A 618 7.98 18.61 -20.31
N VAL A 619 8.33 17.35 -20.56
CA VAL A 619 8.83 16.41 -19.54
C VAL A 619 10.12 16.89 -18.88
N SER A 620 10.97 17.62 -19.61
CA SER A 620 12.22 18.16 -19.08
C SER A 620 12.01 19.37 -18.16
N ASP A 621 10.91 20.10 -18.34
CA ASP A 621 10.59 21.31 -17.54
C ASP A 621 9.07 21.50 -17.37
N PRO A 622 8.41 20.65 -16.55
CA PRO A 622 6.99 20.78 -16.27
C PRO A 622 6.62 22.03 -15.46
N ALA A 623 7.60 22.67 -14.82
CA ALA A 623 7.36 23.80 -13.93
C ALA A 623 6.66 24.94 -14.66
N GLN A 624 6.97 25.16 -15.95
CA GLN A 624 6.36 26.21 -16.76
C GLN A 624 4.85 26.05 -16.90
N LEU A 625 4.36 24.83 -17.17
CA LEU A 625 2.92 24.55 -17.26
C LEU A 625 2.24 24.80 -15.91
N HIS A 626 2.86 24.33 -14.82
CA HIS A 626 2.33 24.55 -13.48
C HIS A 626 2.32 26.02 -13.07
N ASP A 627 3.32 26.80 -13.46
CA ASP A 627 3.40 28.22 -13.15
C ASP A 627 2.33 29.03 -13.89
N GLU A 628 2.09 28.75 -15.18
CA GLU A 628 0.98 29.36 -15.92
C GLU A 628 -0.38 29.02 -15.30
N ILE A 629 -0.58 27.77 -14.89
CA ILE A 629 -1.80 27.36 -14.18
C ILE A 629 -1.95 28.13 -12.86
N ARG A 630 -0.87 28.24 -12.07
CA ARG A 630 -0.90 28.94 -10.77
C ARG A 630 -1.18 30.43 -10.92
N GLN A 631 -0.73 31.05 -12.01
CA GLN A 631 -1.04 32.45 -12.31
C GLN A 631 -2.53 32.66 -12.60
N ALA A 632 -3.17 31.72 -13.29
CA ALA A 632 -4.60 31.79 -13.62
C ALA A 632 -5.53 31.25 -12.51
N PHE A 633 -5.03 30.33 -11.67
CA PHE A 633 -5.71 29.72 -10.54
C PHE A 633 -4.78 29.69 -9.31
N PRO A 634 -4.68 30.79 -8.55
CA PRO A 634 -3.82 30.87 -7.38
C PRO A 634 -4.32 29.97 -6.25
N ASP A 635 -3.37 29.39 -5.51
CA ASP A 635 -3.59 28.45 -4.42
C ASP A 635 -4.27 29.08 -3.17
N GLU A 636 -4.33 30.41 -3.10
CA GLU A 636 -5.09 31.19 -2.10
C GLU A 636 -6.10 32.10 -2.83
N PRO A 637 -7.36 32.21 -2.35
CA PRO A 637 -8.26 33.25 -2.83
C PRO A 637 -7.63 34.59 -2.46
N ALA A 638 -7.46 35.47 -3.46
CA ALA A 638 -7.03 36.85 -3.25
C ALA A 638 -7.86 37.44 -2.10
N GLY A 639 -7.18 37.83 -1.03
CA GLY A 639 -7.81 38.25 0.23
C GLY A 639 -8.93 39.25 -0.01
N THR A 640 -10.03 39.06 0.71
CA THR A 640 -10.99 40.13 0.96
C THR A 640 -10.22 41.27 1.63
N ASP A 641 -9.94 42.32 0.86
CA ASP A 641 -9.63 43.64 1.39
C ASP A 641 -10.83 44.10 2.23
N GLU A 642 -10.81 43.82 3.54
CA GLU A 642 -11.63 44.55 4.50
C GLU A 642 -10.86 45.80 4.93
N THR A 643 -10.89 46.81 4.05
CA THR A 643 -10.93 48.21 4.49
C THR A 643 -12.35 48.51 4.95
N GLY A 644 -12.55 48.85 6.23
CA GLY A 644 -13.82 49.37 6.75
C GLY A 644 -14.02 49.15 8.22
#